data_AF-A0A352MVH3-F1
#
_entry.id   AF-A0A352MVH3-F1
#
_cell.length_a   1.000
_cell.length_b   1.000
_cell.length_c   1.000
_cell.angle_alpha   90.00
_cell.angle_beta   90.00
_cell.angle_gamma   90.00
#
_symmetry.space_group_name_H-M   'P 1'
#
loop_
_entity.id
_entity.type
_entity.pdbx_description
1 polymer ?
#
loop_
_entity_poly.entity_id
_entity_poly.type
_entity_poly.pdbx_seq_one_letter_code
_entity_poly.pdbx_strand_id
1 'polypeptide(L)'
;MKGLKKTCAIILLTVIIYTYAFAGFKINNSIAANLTGNNAYISLAWERYKIGGFWTYIKNGARSLDLYCVEHGAPLDSWNNYLYSEANWDNQAGIFKNEDSYKKLTWIKDNFWEKTNASEGSKYTLEEKVGILNLIDKSITVGDVNAVFNSPTEKFKLYQTISWNYVQNHSWTNYSLTGSTDKVYKAIIGLADKYYNVTQELKLEETSNIVANENGTYTWGMKTTNTFALPYSHKLLVDGKEWRDYTYSNNTINISNVGTGKHTFRFLVSTYKVSSTASIWLNSSKQNMLDITSTKKEHKEASKEATLINEPKEPGYFTLKIKKEDNKGNPLKDVNFSVNNNTYTSNNDGEAIIIDDTNKVEINETDKVYEYTVEELSDNLNGYSRLKNPVTIELKSAVKGENGKLIYYLRSANFKENGMNEIEVESENGKTVKLKLNIFENGNITNVTVTVPNVEKIFDLALTKTIVMPQTEVIERYDFNYNGKVEASDAAIVYTVLNKVSMGSEEPIKIIRNTLKEREQEIYTKYYETLEDELILFKFDLNGDGQVDTIDYDMSSDVLRIYAELSAGVDIDRIQGINTENLKRNNETTSKYNMNKSLKKVRKDNIITYKINVYNEGDYNAKDIEITDYIPQGLVVCDENGNTELNDNKIVCTYNGINYTWSIDGKIAKTTINNEIQAFDGKTLKNGKVYITCKLEDSAKKGDILYNVAEITNAKATEKDGTILKTQGEDIEDRDSFKDTVKGNNQVQDLIDNYKDRFVEKLDNENDEYIDKSIYNYEDDDDFERIVITDEKEFDLALRKSISKIGNSFENMKDTQNRLPDINDVTVNNCKKTGTGAYYHNKEALKVKLGDYVEYTIRIYNEGSIVDYSGYAKQITDYLPDGMEFEAIVNKDGNWINTASNGKYITEKNSYGGYELTYDKANNKVIIDCIDTPALNTKNNLNTVNNLYKSKAKINGYYTSDEFKSDTSYAYQEVKIICKVTKSAKQAYLTNVAEITNSVAIVDGQEDETIKDRDSIAKNIEITKEVSNVSKKRVNLDTYYKEKNVDDTYKPYYPGIEDDDDFETVLVERTPGIPEIHKGVKDILNQDSGYNGDEEHDWVIHATVPEEMNMFTKYIVTDTIDERLVFSGIEKVTVKIGDKQLVKDTDYKINYDEKTRTIKISFIEGDFVAGKSFEENGVIEIRFKTTFAKDAEGNIIALNQEVPNEATLIYDNGSGKEEEKKSEKPEVHTGAVAVYKYNEETKVALEGAKFKIATSRENAEKGIFVKDANG
;
A
#
# COMPACT_ATOMS: atom_id res chain seq x y z
N MET A 1 76.85 -16.86 23.80
CA MET A 1 77.57 -15.89 22.93
C MET A 1 76.88 -15.92 21.58
N LYS A 2 76.31 -14.88 20.98
CA LYS A 2 76.12 -13.43 21.20
C LYS A 2 74.76 -13.13 20.53
N GLY A 3 73.79 -12.42 21.12
CA GLY A 3 73.75 -10.96 21.13
C GLY A 3 73.81 -10.40 19.70
N LEU A 4 72.78 -9.81 19.10
CA LEU A 4 72.02 -8.65 19.58
C LEU A 4 70.75 -8.42 18.74
N LYS A 5 69.67 -8.01 19.43
CA LYS A 5 68.63 -7.01 19.06
C LYS A 5 67.69 -7.35 17.89
N LYS A 6 66.43 -7.76 18.12
CA LYS A 6 65.28 -6.94 18.62
C LYS A 6 65.25 -5.52 18.03
N THR A 7 64.69 -5.34 16.81
CA THR A 7 63.78 -4.20 16.49
C THR A 7 62.94 -4.31 15.19
N CYS A 8 63.01 -5.36 14.36
CA CYS A 8 62.29 -5.33 13.05
C CYS A 8 61.28 -6.46 12.77
N ALA A 9 60.92 -7.31 13.74
CA ALA A 9 60.00 -8.44 13.49
C ALA A 9 58.68 -8.39 14.29
N ILE A 10 58.39 -7.28 14.97
CA ILE A 10 57.04 -6.98 15.52
C ILE A 10 56.33 -5.90 14.68
N ILE A 11 57.04 -5.24 13.75
CA ILE A 11 56.45 -4.17 12.92
C ILE A 11 55.79 -4.70 11.64
N LEU A 12 56.04 -5.95 11.20
CA LEU A 12 55.42 -6.46 9.96
C LEU A 12 54.12 -7.25 10.16
N LEU A 13 53.78 -7.68 11.38
CA LEU A 13 52.48 -8.32 11.67
C LEU A 13 51.46 -7.37 12.33
N THR A 14 51.88 -6.18 12.76
CA THR A 14 50.97 -5.10 13.20
C THR A 14 50.56 -4.18 12.03
N VAL A 15 51.30 -4.20 10.90
CA VAL A 15 51.04 -3.31 9.74
C VAL A 15 50.02 -3.88 8.73
N ILE A 16 49.65 -5.16 8.81
CA ILE A 16 48.58 -5.75 7.99
C ILE A 16 47.21 -5.78 8.71
N ILE A 17 47.19 -5.53 10.03
CA ILE A 17 45.95 -5.42 10.83
C ILE A 17 45.58 -3.94 11.09
N TYR A 18 46.47 -2.97 10.83
CA TYR A 18 46.18 -1.52 10.95
C TYR A 18 45.95 -0.76 9.64
N THR A 19 46.10 -1.41 8.47
CA THR A 19 45.88 -0.76 7.16
C THR A 19 44.42 -0.85 6.65
N TYR A 20 43.54 -1.53 7.36
CA TYR A 20 42.08 -1.53 7.08
C TYR A 20 41.23 -0.80 8.13
N ALA A 21 41.84 -0.11 9.10
CA ALA A 21 41.13 0.59 10.18
C ALA A 21 41.45 2.09 10.31
N PHE A 22 42.28 2.67 9.44
CA PHE A 22 42.56 4.12 9.43
C PHE A 22 42.73 4.65 7.99
N ALA A 23 41.70 4.46 7.15
CA ALA A 23 41.34 5.44 6.13
C ALA A 23 40.16 6.28 6.67
N GLY A 24 40.34 6.77 7.89
CA GLY A 24 39.48 7.76 8.50
C GLY A 24 39.65 9.07 7.74
N PHE A 25 38.53 9.56 7.22
CA PHE A 25 38.13 10.97 7.26
C PHE A 25 39.16 11.87 7.96
N LYS A 26 40.11 12.40 7.19
CA LYS A 26 40.72 13.68 7.51
C LYS A 26 40.00 14.74 6.70
N ILE A 27 38.94 15.22 7.34
CA ILE A 27 38.40 16.56 7.17
C ILE A 27 39.61 17.51 7.24
N ASN A 28 40.06 18.00 6.09
CA ASN A 28 40.88 19.20 6.08
C ASN A 28 39.93 20.37 6.28
N ASN A 29 40.19 21.10 7.35
CA ASN A 29 39.59 22.37 7.71
C ASN A 29 39.49 23.32 6.50
N SER A 30 38.28 23.41 5.94
CA SER A 30 37.74 24.63 5.35
C SER A 30 36.22 24.71 5.57
N ILE A 31 35.74 24.19 6.70
CA ILE A 31 34.37 24.41 7.17
C ILE A 31 34.41 25.58 8.14
N ALA A 32 34.61 26.77 7.57
CA ALA A 32 34.25 28.03 8.18
C ALA A 32 33.97 28.98 7.00
N ALA A 33 32.71 29.45 6.93
CA ALA A 33 32.11 30.31 5.91
C ALA A 33 31.50 29.61 4.66
N ASN A 34 30.27 29.13 4.79
CA ASN A 34 29.11 29.85 4.22
C ASN A 34 27.80 29.23 4.74
N LEU A 35 27.26 29.88 5.77
CA LEU A 35 25.89 29.75 6.25
C LEU A 35 24.98 30.53 5.30
N THR A 36 24.45 29.87 4.26
CA THR A 36 23.26 30.35 3.56
C THR A 36 22.55 29.14 2.98
N GLY A 37 21.30 28.92 3.38
CA GLY A 37 20.41 27.97 2.71
C GLY A 37 20.35 28.29 1.22
N ASN A 38 21.06 27.48 0.44
CA ASN A 38 20.88 27.42 -0.99
C ASN A 38 21.46 26.14 -1.56
N ASN A 39 20.71 25.56 -2.49
CA ASN A 39 21.13 24.52 -3.41
C ASN A 39 22.54 24.80 -3.95
N ALA A 40 23.54 24.16 -3.36
CA ALA A 40 24.80 23.94 -4.04
C ALA A 40 24.58 22.74 -4.96
N TYR A 41 24.20 23.02 -6.20
CA TYR A 41 24.58 22.15 -7.31
C TYR A 41 26.10 21.98 -7.23
N ILE A 42 26.55 20.90 -6.60
CA ILE A 42 27.91 20.42 -6.78
C ILE A 42 27.91 19.78 -8.17
N SER A 43 28.04 20.61 -9.19
CA SER A 43 28.57 20.10 -10.45
C SER A 43 30.02 19.68 -10.18
N LEU A 44 30.31 18.40 -10.31
CA LEU A 44 31.02 17.91 -11.49
C LEU A 44 31.26 16.40 -11.38
N ALA A 45 31.15 15.73 -12.54
CA ALA A 45 31.92 14.56 -12.98
C ALA A 45 31.38 13.15 -12.57
N TRP A 46 30.75 12.28 -13.39
CA TRP A 46 30.50 12.17 -14.86
C TRP A 46 29.27 11.25 -15.15
N GLU A 47 28.64 11.50 -16.29
CA GLU A 47 27.56 10.80 -17.03
C GLU A 47 27.73 9.27 -17.18
N ARG A 48 26.63 8.50 -17.44
CA ARG A 48 26.58 7.42 -18.47
C ARG A 48 25.16 7.04 -19.00
N TYR A 49 24.82 7.62 -20.14
CA TYR A 49 24.30 7.00 -21.38
C TYR A 49 22.91 6.35 -21.43
N LYS A 50 21.93 7.22 -21.70
CA LYS A 50 20.90 7.00 -22.72
C LYS A 50 21.39 7.72 -23.98
N ILE A 51 21.56 7.04 -25.11
CA ILE A 51 21.57 7.70 -26.42
C ILE A 51 20.37 7.14 -27.19
N GLY A 52 19.37 7.98 -27.44
CA GLY A 52 18.35 7.71 -28.46
C GLY A 52 17.47 6.46 -28.32
N GLY A 53 17.21 5.93 -27.11
CA GLY A 53 16.12 4.97 -26.90
C GLY A 53 16.33 3.51 -27.35
N PHE A 54 17.54 2.96 -27.27
CA PHE A 54 17.81 1.51 -27.45
C PHE A 54 18.38 0.83 -26.19
N TRP A 55 18.15 -0.47 -26.02
CA TRP A 55 18.67 -1.31 -24.91
C TRP A 55 19.88 -2.17 -25.35
N THR A 56 20.84 -2.44 -24.44
CA THR A 56 21.98 -3.39 -24.61
C THR A 56 21.92 -4.56 -23.60
N TYR A 57 22.54 -5.71 -23.89
CA TYR A 57 22.57 -6.91 -23.01
C TYR A 57 23.94 -7.19 -22.35
N ILE A 58 23.97 -7.90 -21.20
CA ILE A 58 25.17 -8.26 -20.41
C ILE A 58 25.32 -9.78 -20.34
N LYS A 59 26.52 -10.32 -20.62
CA LYS A 59 26.87 -11.74 -20.41
C LYS A 59 28.03 -11.85 -19.41
N ASN A 60 27.83 -12.60 -18.34
CA ASN A 60 28.82 -12.86 -17.26
C ASN A 60 29.42 -11.61 -16.60
N GLY A 61 28.57 -10.64 -16.25
CA GLY A 61 28.96 -9.50 -15.42
C GLY A 61 29.81 -8.42 -16.11
N ALA A 62 30.14 -8.57 -17.39
CA ALA A 62 30.76 -7.52 -18.21
C ALA A 62 29.85 -7.12 -19.38
N ARG A 63 29.77 -5.81 -19.65
CA ARG A 63 29.08 -5.28 -20.84
C ARG A 63 29.86 -5.70 -22.09
N SER A 64 29.22 -6.37 -23.03
CA SER A 64 29.80 -6.71 -24.34
C SER A 64 29.01 -5.97 -25.43
N LEU A 65 29.73 -5.25 -26.28
CA LEU A 65 29.22 -4.57 -27.48
C LEU A 65 29.60 -5.37 -28.74
N ASP A 66 29.90 -6.66 -28.59
CA ASP A 66 30.58 -7.44 -29.62
C ASP A 66 29.61 -7.97 -30.68
N LEU A 67 30.06 -7.97 -31.93
CA LEU A 67 29.34 -8.56 -33.06
C LEU A 67 29.59 -10.07 -33.06
N TYR A 68 28.53 -10.87 -32.91
CA TYR A 68 28.61 -12.33 -32.99
C TYR A 68 28.19 -12.82 -34.37
N CYS A 69 29.06 -13.58 -35.04
CA CYS A 69 28.80 -14.15 -36.36
C CYS A 69 29.00 -15.67 -36.32
N VAL A 70 28.07 -16.41 -36.92
CA VAL A 70 28.18 -17.87 -37.08
C VAL A 70 27.46 -18.36 -38.34
N GLU A 71 27.88 -19.50 -38.85
CA GLU A 71 27.22 -20.19 -39.97
C GLU A 71 25.94 -20.90 -39.52
N HIS A 72 24.95 -21.02 -40.41
CA HIS A 72 23.63 -21.56 -40.06
C HIS A 72 23.70 -23.01 -39.53
N GLY A 73 23.19 -23.23 -38.33
CA GLY A 73 23.09 -24.55 -37.69
C GLY A 73 24.27 -24.96 -36.79
N ALA A 74 25.24 -24.08 -36.54
CA ALA A 74 26.39 -24.41 -35.68
C ALA A 74 26.08 -24.22 -34.16
N PRO A 75 26.67 -25.05 -33.28
CA PRO A 75 26.42 -25.01 -31.83
C PRO A 75 27.00 -23.76 -31.16
N LEU A 76 26.47 -23.38 -29.99
CA LEU A 76 26.65 -22.06 -29.34
C LEU A 76 28.12 -21.70 -29.01
N ASP A 77 28.96 -22.71 -28.94
CA ASP A 77 30.40 -22.72 -28.67
C ASP A 77 31.27 -22.48 -29.93
N SER A 78 30.65 -22.41 -31.12
CA SER A 78 31.30 -22.07 -32.39
C SER A 78 31.09 -20.61 -32.84
N TRP A 79 30.54 -19.79 -31.96
CA TRP A 79 30.32 -18.36 -32.16
C TRP A 79 31.62 -17.60 -31.89
N ASN A 80 32.19 -16.98 -32.92
CA ASN A 80 33.38 -16.15 -32.74
C ASN A 80 33.00 -14.70 -32.37
N ASN A 81 33.65 -14.19 -31.34
CA ASN A 81 33.47 -12.84 -30.78
C ASN A 81 34.56 -11.91 -31.31
N TYR A 82 34.18 -10.73 -31.80
CA TYR A 82 35.12 -9.66 -32.18
C TYR A 82 34.89 -8.40 -31.32
N LEU A 83 35.91 -8.05 -30.53
CA LEU A 83 35.91 -6.98 -29.50
C LEU A 83 36.12 -5.56 -30.06
N TYR A 84 35.48 -4.58 -29.41
CA TYR A 84 35.42 -3.16 -29.81
C TYR A 84 36.72 -2.35 -29.62
N SER A 85 37.63 -2.72 -28.71
CA SER A 85 38.89 -1.97 -28.48
C SER A 85 40.09 -2.59 -29.22
N GLU A 86 40.35 -2.02 -30.40
CA GLU A 86 41.53 -2.07 -31.29
C GLU A 86 42.60 -3.16 -31.11
N ALA A 87 42.71 -4.02 -32.13
CA ALA A 87 43.96 -4.57 -32.69
C ALA A 87 43.71 -5.42 -33.96
N ASN A 88 42.48 -5.91 -34.16
CA ASN A 88 42.16 -6.93 -35.19
C ASN A 88 41.10 -6.48 -36.21
N TRP A 89 40.81 -5.18 -36.31
CA TRP A 89 39.96 -4.64 -37.38
C TRP A 89 40.85 -4.22 -38.55
N ASP A 90 41.40 -5.19 -39.26
CA ASP A 90 42.26 -4.97 -40.44
C ASP A 90 41.89 -5.91 -41.61
N ASN A 91 42.33 -5.61 -42.83
CA ASN A 91 41.97 -6.37 -44.03
C ASN A 91 42.49 -7.83 -44.06
N GLN A 92 43.42 -8.19 -43.19
CA GLN A 92 44.04 -9.50 -43.01
C GLN A 92 43.47 -10.29 -41.83
N ALA A 93 42.52 -9.73 -41.06
CA ALA A 93 41.91 -10.37 -39.90
C ALA A 93 41.02 -11.60 -40.20
N GLY A 94 40.90 -12.00 -41.47
CA GLY A 94 40.15 -13.19 -41.90
C GLY A 94 38.62 -13.05 -41.87
N ILE A 95 38.10 -11.93 -41.36
CA ILE A 95 36.66 -11.58 -41.26
C ILE A 95 36.10 -10.86 -42.48
N PHE A 96 36.97 -10.27 -43.30
CA PHE A 96 36.58 -9.54 -44.51
C PHE A 96 36.99 -10.34 -45.74
N LYS A 97 36.06 -10.51 -46.68
CA LYS A 97 36.27 -11.32 -47.88
C LYS A 97 37.45 -10.82 -48.75
N ASN A 98 37.74 -9.52 -48.69
CA ASN A 98 38.88 -8.85 -49.32
C ASN A 98 39.05 -7.43 -48.75
N GLU A 99 40.14 -6.77 -49.11
CA GLU A 99 40.47 -5.40 -48.68
C GLU A 99 39.40 -4.36 -49.05
N ASP A 100 38.64 -4.60 -50.11
CA ASP A 100 37.57 -3.70 -50.56
C ASP A 100 36.33 -3.77 -49.64
N SER A 101 36.03 -4.96 -49.13
CA SER A 101 34.98 -5.19 -48.12
C SER A 101 35.37 -4.59 -46.77
N TYR A 102 36.65 -4.72 -46.41
CA TYR A 102 37.22 -4.05 -45.24
C TYR A 102 37.10 -2.52 -45.34
N LYS A 103 37.44 -1.92 -46.49
CA LYS A 103 37.33 -0.47 -46.71
C LYS A 103 35.89 0.02 -46.68
N LYS A 104 34.93 -0.73 -47.24
CA LYS A 104 33.50 -0.35 -47.25
C LYS A 104 32.85 -0.41 -45.87
N LEU A 105 33.11 -1.47 -45.10
CA LEU A 105 32.58 -1.61 -43.74
C LEU A 105 33.25 -0.65 -42.76
N THR A 106 34.54 -0.36 -42.94
CA THR A 106 35.26 0.67 -42.17
C THR A 106 34.75 2.07 -42.50
N TRP A 107 34.38 2.35 -43.75
CA TRP A 107 33.75 3.61 -44.13
C TRP A 107 32.36 3.79 -43.48
N ILE A 108 31.53 2.76 -43.44
CA ILE A 108 30.23 2.83 -42.72
C ILE A 108 30.45 3.05 -41.21
N LYS A 109 31.42 2.33 -40.62
CA LYS A 109 31.83 2.48 -39.21
C LYS A 109 32.22 3.92 -38.88
N ASP A 110 33.02 4.56 -39.74
CA ASP A 110 33.56 5.90 -39.50
C ASP A 110 32.57 7.04 -39.82
N ASN A 111 31.43 6.77 -40.48
CA ASN A 111 30.48 7.80 -40.95
C ASN A 111 29.05 7.69 -40.37
N PHE A 112 28.61 6.52 -39.90
CA PHE A 112 27.22 6.32 -39.41
C PHE A 112 27.08 5.78 -37.98
N TRP A 113 28.16 5.28 -37.35
CA TRP A 113 28.13 4.86 -35.94
C TRP A 113 28.86 5.88 -35.04
N GLU A 114 28.29 6.15 -33.85
CA GLU A 114 28.87 7.11 -32.90
C GLU A 114 30.10 6.51 -32.17
N LYS A 115 31.19 7.29 -32.08
CA LYS A 115 32.37 6.96 -31.27
C LYS A 115 32.18 7.46 -29.83
N THR A 116 32.54 6.65 -28.85
CA THR A 116 32.16 6.77 -27.43
C THR A 116 33.05 7.64 -26.53
N ASN A 117 33.96 8.49 -27.05
CA ASN A 117 34.76 9.39 -26.22
C ASN A 117 34.35 10.86 -26.43
N ALA A 118 33.94 11.52 -25.35
CA ALA A 118 33.23 12.81 -25.35
C ALA A 118 34.07 14.07 -25.70
N SER A 119 35.37 13.94 -26.03
CA SER A 119 36.25 15.11 -26.25
C SER A 119 36.68 15.37 -27.70
N GLU A 120 36.26 14.53 -28.66
CA GLU A 120 36.48 14.78 -30.09
C GLU A 120 35.17 14.43 -30.82
N GLY A 121 34.37 15.44 -31.18
CA GLY A 121 33.00 15.27 -31.70
C GLY A 121 32.88 14.38 -32.95
N SER A 122 31.65 13.95 -33.25
CA SER A 122 31.32 13.20 -34.47
C SER A 122 31.88 13.91 -35.70
N LYS A 123 32.52 13.17 -36.60
CA LYS A 123 33.23 13.76 -37.76
C LYS A 123 32.30 14.54 -38.71
N TYR A 124 30.98 14.30 -38.65
CA TYR A 124 29.93 14.99 -39.42
C TYR A 124 28.64 15.10 -38.60
N THR A 125 27.95 16.24 -38.71
CA THR A 125 26.61 16.52 -38.13
C THR A 125 25.50 15.74 -38.86
N LEU A 126 24.28 15.68 -38.28
CA LEU A 126 23.13 15.00 -38.88
C LEU A 126 22.75 15.59 -40.26
N GLU A 127 22.87 16.92 -40.41
CA GLU A 127 22.67 17.64 -41.67
C GLU A 127 23.79 17.37 -42.69
N GLU A 128 25.05 17.25 -42.26
CA GLU A 128 26.16 16.84 -43.14
C GLU A 128 26.05 15.36 -43.55
N LYS A 129 25.52 14.49 -42.71
CA LYS A 129 25.23 13.07 -43.05
C LYS A 129 24.10 12.96 -44.08
N VAL A 130 23.04 13.76 -43.93
CA VAL A 130 21.97 13.92 -44.94
C VAL A 130 22.50 14.60 -46.22
N GLY A 131 23.43 15.55 -46.09
CA GLY A 131 24.12 16.22 -47.18
C GLY A 131 25.07 15.32 -47.97
N ILE A 132 25.82 14.42 -47.32
CA ILE A 132 26.67 13.40 -47.96
C ILE A 132 25.80 12.39 -48.72
N LEU A 133 24.65 11.99 -48.16
CA LEU A 133 23.67 11.15 -48.85
C LEU A 133 23.05 11.85 -50.07
N ASN A 134 22.91 13.17 -50.04
CA ASN A 134 22.45 13.99 -51.17
C ASN A 134 23.56 14.33 -52.19
N LEU A 135 24.85 14.16 -51.87
CA LEU A 135 26.01 14.54 -52.71
C LEU A 135 26.70 13.37 -53.45
N ILE A 136 26.34 12.11 -53.19
CA ILE A 136 26.86 10.97 -53.95
C ILE A 136 26.08 10.88 -55.26
N ASP A 137 26.62 11.55 -56.27
CA ASP A 137 26.16 11.57 -57.67
C ASP A 137 26.45 10.25 -58.41
N LYS A 138 26.19 9.13 -57.73
CA LYS A 138 26.18 7.81 -58.33
C LYS A 138 25.04 7.02 -57.70
N SER A 139 24.02 6.79 -58.49
CA SER A 139 22.96 5.84 -58.16
C SER A 139 23.61 4.51 -57.79
N ILE A 140 23.42 4.04 -56.56
CA ILE A 140 23.54 2.61 -56.28
C ILE A 140 22.46 1.99 -57.16
N THR A 141 22.86 1.33 -58.24
CA THR A 141 21.90 0.79 -59.18
C THR A 141 21.22 -0.44 -58.57
N VAL A 142 20.03 -0.78 -59.04
CA VAL A 142 19.42 -2.10 -58.76
C VAL A 142 20.37 -3.23 -59.16
N GLY A 143 21.29 -3.02 -60.12
CA GLY A 143 22.38 -3.94 -60.45
C GLY A 143 23.45 -4.06 -59.35
N ASP A 144 23.81 -2.99 -58.66
CA ASP A 144 24.77 -2.97 -57.54
C ASP A 144 24.17 -3.57 -56.26
N VAL A 145 22.88 -3.31 -56.01
CA VAL A 145 22.12 -3.95 -54.93
C VAL A 145 21.87 -5.43 -55.24
N ASN A 146 21.51 -5.79 -56.48
CA ASN A 146 21.35 -7.19 -56.86
C ASN A 146 22.68 -7.96 -56.94
N ALA A 147 23.81 -7.32 -57.24
CA ALA A 147 25.13 -7.97 -57.23
C ALA A 147 25.58 -8.38 -55.81
N VAL A 148 25.14 -7.62 -54.79
CA VAL A 148 25.29 -7.96 -53.37
C VAL A 148 24.23 -9.01 -52.97
N PHE A 149 22.94 -8.68 -53.08
CA PHE A 149 21.87 -9.47 -52.48
C PHE A 149 21.35 -10.68 -53.30
N ASN A 150 21.72 -10.81 -54.58
CA ASN A 150 21.37 -11.95 -55.44
C ASN A 150 22.58 -12.76 -55.94
N SER A 151 23.79 -12.55 -55.39
CA SER A 151 24.85 -13.54 -55.56
C SER A 151 24.41 -14.84 -54.87
N PRO A 152 24.40 -16.01 -55.55
CA PRO A 152 24.04 -17.30 -54.94
C PRO A 152 25.04 -17.78 -53.87
N THR A 153 25.95 -16.91 -53.42
CA THR A 153 26.95 -17.19 -52.39
C THR A 153 26.81 -16.35 -51.12
N GLU A 154 25.75 -15.54 -50.98
CA GLU A 154 25.45 -14.82 -49.73
C GLU A 154 24.30 -15.48 -48.94
N LYS A 155 24.55 -15.75 -47.64
CA LYS A 155 23.89 -16.80 -46.85
C LYS A 155 22.73 -16.35 -45.92
N PHE A 156 21.89 -15.35 -46.24
CA PHE A 156 20.73 -15.02 -45.35
C PHE A 156 19.48 -14.47 -46.08
N LYS A 157 18.26 -15.00 -45.78
CA LYS A 157 16.89 -14.50 -46.16
C LYS A 157 15.81 -14.89 -45.10
N LEU A 158 14.72 -14.11 -44.95
CA LEU A 158 13.57 -14.40 -44.03
C LEU A 158 12.18 -13.93 -44.60
N TYR A 159 11.05 -14.64 -44.35
CA TYR A 159 9.71 -14.52 -45.03
C TYR A 159 8.41 -14.79 -44.17
N GLN A 160 7.26 -14.15 -44.53
CA GLN A 160 5.83 -14.59 -44.80
C GLN A 160 4.63 -13.72 -44.24
N THR A 161 3.37 -13.79 -44.81
CA THR A 161 2.34 -12.70 -45.02
C THR A 161 0.76 -13.02 -44.90
N ILE A 162 -0.17 -12.00 -44.72
CA ILE A 162 -1.69 -11.80 -44.53
C ILE A 162 -2.03 -10.27 -44.65
N SER A 163 -3.15 -9.87 -45.27
CA SER A 163 -3.44 -8.51 -45.82
C SER A 163 -4.78 -7.86 -45.35
N TRP A 164 -4.92 -6.52 -45.41
CA TRP A 164 -6.22 -5.78 -45.31
C TRP A 164 -6.27 -4.43 -46.09
N ASN A 165 -7.48 -3.91 -46.38
CA ASN A 165 -7.79 -2.68 -47.15
C ASN A 165 -8.44 -1.58 -46.28
N TYR A 166 -8.10 -0.30 -46.46
CA TYR A 166 -8.64 0.84 -45.69
C TYR A 166 -9.74 1.63 -46.45
N VAL A 167 -10.84 1.99 -45.76
CA VAL A 167 -11.91 2.92 -46.20
C VAL A 167 -12.28 3.84 -45.03
N GLN A 168 -12.54 5.12 -45.33
CA GLN A 168 -12.57 6.28 -44.42
C GLN A 168 -13.59 6.23 -43.25
N ASN A 169 -13.22 6.83 -42.11
CA ASN A 169 -14.04 7.15 -40.90
C ASN A 169 -14.54 5.98 -40.03
N HIS A 170 -13.66 5.32 -39.27
CA HIS A 170 -14.02 4.68 -37.99
C HIS A 170 -12.82 4.66 -37.03
N SER A 171 -12.99 5.16 -35.81
CA SER A 171 -12.10 4.94 -34.67
C SER A 171 -12.77 3.94 -33.73
N TRP A 172 -12.13 2.82 -33.39
CA TRP A 172 -12.38 2.11 -32.12
C TRP A 172 -11.07 1.48 -31.60
N THR A 173 -11.05 1.37 -30.29
CA THR A 173 -9.93 1.26 -29.36
C THR A 173 -9.40 -0.16 -29.16
N ASN A 174 -8.33 -0.23 -28.36
CA ASN A 174 -7.80 -1.39 -27.62
C ASN A 174 -6.62 -2.14 -28.25
N TYR A 175 -5.48 -1.47 -28.44
CA TYR A 175 -4.14 -1.93 -28.03
C TYR A 175 -3.22 -0.71 -28.03
N SER A 176 -2.60 -0.42 -26.88
CA SER A 176 -1.76 0.76 -26.67
C SER A 176 -0.43 0.62 -27.42
N LEU A 177 -0.38 1.17 -28.65
CA LEU A 177 0.89 1.48 -29.29
C LEU A 177 1.52 2.65 -28.53
N THR A 178 2.71 2.44 -27.97
CA THR A 178 3.43 3.47 -27.19
C THR A 178 4.84 3.68 -27.74
N GLY A 179 5.33 4.92 -27.65
CA GLY A 179 6.71 5.28 -28.01
C GLY A 179 6.97 5.40 -29.52
N SER A 180 8.19 5.10 -29.94
CA SER A 180 8.69 5.33 -31.31
C SER A 180 7.86 4.62 -32.38
N THR A 181 7.20 3.51 -32.05
CA THR A 181 6.33 2.75 -32.95
C THR A 181 5.00 3.46 -33.23
N ASP A 182 4.41 4.17 -32.25
CA ASP A 182 3.24 5.04 -32.46
C ASP A 182 3.62 6.28 -33.29
N LYS A 183 4.81 6.84 -33.06
CA LYS A 183 5.36 7.94 -33.88
C LYS A 183 5.65 7.52 -35.31
N VAL A 184 6.20 6.32 -35.55
CA VAL A 184 6.45 5.78 -36.90
C VAL A 184 5.15 5.35 -37.58
N TYR A 185 4.18 4.77 -36.85
CA TYR A 185 2.84 4.46 -37.37
C TYR A 185 2.07 5.74 -37.77
N LYS A 186 2.04 6.76 -36.92
CA LYS A 186 1.47 8.09 -37.22
C LYS A 186 2.26 8.83 -38.31
N ALA A 187 3.57 8.62 -38.43
CA ALA A 187 4.37 9.17 -39.51
C ALA A 187 4.17 8.44 -40.85
N ILE A 188 3.94 7.12 -40.86
CA ILE A 188 3.66 6.33 -42.08
C ILE A 188 2.21 6.51 -42.54
N ILE A 189 1.22 6.55 -41.64
CA ILE A 189 -0.15 6.97 -41.94
C ILE A 189 -0.15 8.45 -42.35
N GLY A 190 0.60 9.30 -41.64
CA GLY A 190 0.80 10.69 -42.00
C GLY A 190 1.50 10.89 -43.34
N LEU A 191 2.44 10.03 -43.74
CA LEU A 191 3.07 10.01 -45.07
C LEU A 191 2.13 9.45 -46.14
N ALA A 192 1.38 8.39 -45.83
CA ALA A 192 0.37 7.83 -46.71
C ALA A 192 -0.75 8.85 -46.97
N ASP A 193 -1.28 9.52 -45.95
CA ASP A 193 -2.26 10.61 -46.05
C ASP A 193 -1.66 11.86 -46.70
N LYS A 194 -0.39 12.17 -46.42
CA LYS A 194 0.35 13.28 -47.05
C LYS A 194 0.67 13.03 -48.52
N TYR A 195 0.74 11.78 -49.00
CA TYR A 195 1.03 11.44 -50.41
C TYR A 195 -0.15 10.84 -51.19
N TYR A 196 -1.24 10.39 -50.53
CA TYR A 196 -2.48 9.94 -51.19
C TYR A 196 -3.25 11.13 -51.81
N ASN A 197 -3.09 12.32 -51.21
CA ASN A 197 -3.67 13.57 -51.70
C ASN A 197 -2.72 14.43 -52.55
N VAL A 198 -1.52 13.95 -52.89
CA VAL A 198 -0.67 14.71 -53.82
C VAL A 198 -0.97 14.25 -55.23
N THR A 199 -1.74 15.06 -55.93
CA THR A 199 -1.90 14.98 -57.38
C THR A 199 -0.51 14.93 -58.03
N GLN A 200 -0.07 13.74 -58.45
CA GLN A 200 1.18 13.63 -59.20
C GLN A 200 1.00 14.32 -60.54
N GLU A 201 1.84 15.31 -60.80
CA GLU A 201 1.82 16.11 -62.01
C GLU A 201 3.22 16.32 -62.58
N LEU A 202 3.25 16.39 -63.90
CA LEU A 202 4.36 16.93 -64.65
C LEU A 202 3.87 18.31 -65.06
N LYS A 203 4.39 19.34 -64.41
CA LYS A 203 4.07 20.73 -64.73
C LYS A 203 5.31 21.46 -65.19
N LEU A 204 5.12 22.29 -66.20
CA LEU A 204 6.05 23.35 -66.56
C LEU A 204 5.51 24.64 -65.97
N GLU A 205 6.26 25.19 -65.03
CA GLU A 205 5.99 26.49 -64.47
C GLU A 205 7.02 27.49 -64.94
N GLU A 206 6.50 28.63 -65.38
CA GLU A 206 7.32 29.75 -65.78
C GLU A 206 7.84 30.45 -64.54
N THR A 207 9.08 30.13 -64.16
CA THR A 207 9.77 30.74 -63.02
C THR A 207 10.25 32.16 -63.28
N SER A 208 10.49 32.52 -64.53
CA SER A 208 10.62 33.91 -64.93
C SER A 208 10.04 34.07 -66.32
N ASN A 209 9.36 35.20 -66.55
CA ASN A 209 8.94 35.58 -67.89
C ASN A 209 10.15 35.53 -68.83
N ILE A 210 9.92 35.16 -70.08
CA ILE A 210 10.98 35.28 -71.08
C ILE A 210 11.42 36.75 -71.12
N VAL A 211 12.72 37.01 -71.16
CA VAL A 211 13.27 38.38 -71.17
C VAL A 211 14.22 38.50 -72.35
N ALA A 212 14.08 39.60 -73.09
CA ALA A 212 15.00 39.93 -74.16
C ALA A 212 16.27 40.54 -73.56
N ASN A 213 17.42 39.98 -73.92
CA ASN A 213 18.74 40.49 -73.57
C ASN A 213 19.37 41.20 -74.78
N GLU A 214 20.58 41.75 -74.61
CA GLU A 214 21.29 42.46 -75.68
C GLU A 214 21.53 41.57 -76.91
N ASN A 215 21.39 42.15 -78.11
CA ASN A 215 21.70 41.54 -79.41
C ASN A 215 20.92 40.26 -79.78
N GLY A 216 19.63 40.16 -79.43
CA GLY A 216 18.72 39.14 -79.98
C GLY A 216 18.88 37.75 -79.35
N THR A 217 19.30 37.72 -78.09
CA THR A 217 19.31 36.55 -77.22
C THR A 217 18.20 36.69 -76.17
N TYR A 218 17.58 35.57 -75.80
CA TYR A 218 16.45 35.55 -74.87
C TYR A 218 16.72 34.54 -73.77
N THR A 219 16.42 34.94 -72.53
CA THR A 219 16.50 34.04 -71.39
C THR A 219 15.09 33.80 -70.86
N TRP A 220 14.73 32.53 -70.70
CA TRP A 220 13.42 32.13 -70.26
C TRP A 220 13.53 31.17 -69.08
N GLY A 221 13.15 31.63 -67.89
CA GLY A 221 13.25 30.83 -66.68
C GLY A 221 12.11 29.83 -66.62
N MET A 222 12.28 28.63 -67.14
CA MET A 222 11.33 27.53 -66.95
C MET A 222 11.77 26.60 -65.85
N LYS A 223 10.89 26.34 -64.88
CA LYS A 223 11.06 25.24 -63.93
C LYS A 223 10.09 24.14 -64.28
N THR A 224 10.65 23.01 -64.63
CA THR A 224 9.87 21.78 -64.70
C THR A 224 9.76 21.20 -63.31
N THR A 225 8.55 21.17 -62.78
CA THR A 225 8.23 20.41 -61.59
C THR A 225 7.71 19.05 -62.06
N ASN A 226 8.58 18.05 -62.01
CA ASN A 226 8.19 16.67 -62.21
C ASN A 226 8.07 16.00 -60.85
N THR A 227 6.83 15.80 -60.40
CA THR A 227 6.57 15.06 -59.16
C THR A 227 6.39 13.56 -59.41
N PHE A 228 6.52 13.10 -60.66
CA PHE A 228 6.61 11.68 -60.99
C PHE A 228 8.02 11.15 -60.69
N ALA A 229 8.09 9.91 -60.19
CA ALA A 229 9.35 9.28 -59.78
C ALA A 229 10.32 8.99 -60.95
N LEU A 230 9.85 9.00 -62.20
CA LEU A 230 10.68 8.80 -63.37
C LEU A 230 11.17 10.15 -63.93
N PRO A 231 12.41 10.27 -64.39
CA PRO A 231 12.92 11.52 -64.98
C PRO A 231 12.16 11.89 -66.26
N TYR A 232 12.20 13.17 -66.64
CA TYR A 232 11.51 13.71 -67.82
C TYR A 232 12.49 14.10 -68.92
N SER A 233 12.02 14.20 -70.17
CA SER A 233 12.78 14.71 -71.34
C SER A 233 12.23 16.06 -71.81
N HIS A 234 13.02 16.91 -72.51
CA HIS A 234 12.61 18.27 -72.92
C HIS A 234 12.90 18.64 -74.39
N LYS A 235 12.15 19.62 -74.93
CA LYS A 235 12.21 20.12 -76.32
C LYS A 235 11.77 21.59 -76.45
N LEU A 236 12.42 22.40 -77.31
CA LEU A 236 12.06 23.81 -77.60
C LEU A 236 11.62 24.02 -79.06
N LEU A 237 10.59 24.84 -79.25
CA LEU A 237 10.13 25.35 -80.53
C LEU A 237 10.19 26.89 -80.53
N VAL A 238 10.65 27.49 -81.63
CA VAL A 238 10.62 28.95 -81.86
C VAL A 238 9.84 29.22 -83.14
N ASP A 239 8.81 30.07 -83.04
CA ASP A 239 7.85 30.36 -84.11
C ASP A 239 7.30 29.08 -84.78
N GLY A 240 7.05 28.06 -83.95
CA GLY A 240 6.46 26.78 -84.33
C GLY A 240 7.43 25.72 -84.90
N LYS A 241 8.73 26.01 -85.04
CA LYS A 241 9.73 25.06 -85.54
C LYS A 241 10.72 24.64 -84.45
N GLU A 242 11.15 23.38 -84.48
CA GLU A 242 12.11 22.84 -83.50
C GLU A 242 13.44 23.58 -83.58
N TRP A 243 13.85 24.13 -82.44
CA TRP A 243 15.03 24.96 -82.33
C TRP A 243 16.07 24.24 -81.49
N ARG A 244 17.31 24.17 -81.99
CA ARG A 244 18.36 23.34 -81.41
C ARG A 244 19.47 24.12 -80.73
N ASP A 245 19.62 25.40 -81.04
CA ASP A 245 20.57 26.30 -80.38
C ASP A 245 19.94 26.92 -79.12
N TYR A 246 19.73 26.07 -78.12
CA TYR A 246 19.37 26.49 -76.77
C TYR A 246 20.00 25.57 -75.73
N THR A 247 20.22 26.10 -74.53
CA THR A 247 20.65 25.31 -73.37
C THR A 247 19.59 25.39 -72.28
N TYR A 248 19.39 24.29 -71.55
CA TYR A 248 18.48 24.24 -70.41
C TYR A 248 19.17 23.62 -69.20
N SER A 249 19.46 24.47 -68.21
CA SER A 249 20.09 24.08 -66.95
C SER A 249 19.67 25.06 -65.85
N ASN A 250 19.63 24.61 -64.59
CA ASN A 250 19.21 25.41 -63.43
C ASN A 250 17.87 26.17 -63.64
N ASN A 251 16.88 25.47 -64.20
CA ASN A 251 15.55 26.02 -64.51
C ASN A 251 15.57 27.27 -65.41
N THR A 252 16.60 27.42 -66.24
CA THR A 252 16.75 28.56 -67.15
C THR A 252 17.07 28.06 -68.54
N ILE A 253 16.27 28.52 -69.51
CA ILE A 253 16.47 28.26 -70.93
C ILE A 253 17.15 29.48 -71.52
N ASN A 254 18.36 29.31 -72.04
CA ASN A 254 19.05 30.36 -72.77
C ASN A 254 18.94 30.07 -74.27
N ILE A 255 18.33 31.01 -74.99
CA ILE A 255 17.93 30.85 -76.39
C ILE A 255 18.69 31.89 -77.20
N SER A 256 19.57 31.42 -78.07
CA SER A 256 20.51 32.28 -78.80
C SER A 256 20.18 32.32 -80.29
N ASN A 257 20.65 33.38 -80.97
CA ASN A 257 20.56 33.58 -82.41
C ASN A 257 19.12 33.72 -82.96
N VAL A 258 18.21 34.33 -82.20
CA VAL A 258 16.79 34.47 -82.59
C VAL A 258 16.48 35.82 -83.26
N GLY A 259 17.21 36.88 -82.92
CA GLY A 259 17.01 38.24 -83.46
C GLY A 259 16.07 39.11 -82.62
N THR A 260 15.98 40.42 -82.90
CA THR A 260 15.17 41.38 -82.11
C THR A 260 13.76 41.55 -82.67
N GLY A 261 12.73 41.46 -81.83
CA GLY A 261 11.33 41.67 -82.23
C GLY A 261 10.33 40.86 -81.40
N LYS A 262 9.07 40.82 -81.83
CA LYS A 262 8.05 39.96 -81.19
C LYS A 262 8.20 38.53 -81.71
N HIS A 263 8.57 37.62 -80.83
CA HIS A 263 8.73 36.19 -81.12
C HIS A 263 7.89 35.35 -80.17
N THR A 264 7.50 34.15 -80.61
CA THR A 264 6.76 33.19 -79.79
C THR A 264 7.60 31.94 -79.55
N PHE A 265 7.77 31.59 -78.28
CA PHE A 265 8.63 30.50 -77.83
C PHE A 265 7.78 29.46 -77.11
N ARG A 266 7.97 28.17 -77.42
CA ARG A 266 7.25 27.07 -76.78
C ARG A 266 8.18 25.97 -76.31
N PHE A 267 8.17 25.68 -75.02
CA PHE A 267 8.98 24.64 -74.38
C PHE A 267 8.12 23.48 -73.87
N LEU A 268 8.56 22.24 -74.09
CA LEU A 268 7.81 21.01 -73.80
C LEU A 268 8.62 20.01 -72.99
N VAL A 269 7.96 19.27 -72.08
CA VAL A 269 8.55 18.18 -71.27
C VAL A 269 7.61 16.99 -71.07
N SER A 270 8.16 15.77 -71.03
CA SER A 270 7.37 14.51 -70.94
C SER A 270 7.98 13.45 -69.98
N THR A 271 7.14 12.66 -69.29
CA THR A 271 7.54 11.55 -68.37
C THR A 271 6.45 10.45 -68.22
N TYR A 272 6.63 9.47 -67.33
CA TYR A 272 5.68 8.38 -67.05
C TYR A 272 5.34 8.21 -65.55
N LYS A 273 4.08 7.92 -65.20
CA LYS A 273 3.59 7.55 -63.86
C LYS A 273 3.65 6.03 -63.65
N VAL A 274 4.08 5.58 -62.47
CA VAL A 274 4.03 4.17 -62.04
C VAL A 274 3.34 4.07 -60.67
N SER A 275 2.46 3.10 -60.45
CA SER A 275 1.68 2.96 -59.19
C SER A 275 1.62 1.51 -58.70
N SER A 276 1.82 1.27 -57.39
CA SER A 276 1.92 -0.06 -56.78
C SER A 276 1.04 -0.23 -55.53
N THR A 277 0.63 -1.47 -55.20
CA THR A 277 -0.11 -1.83 -53.96
C THR A 277 0.77 -2.62 -52.99
N ALA A 278 0.58 -2.50 -51.66
CA ALA A 278 1.40 -3.19 -50.64
C ALA A 278 0.59 -3.61 -49.38
N SER A 279 1.09 -4.60 -48.64
CA SER A 279 0.51 -5.19 -47.41
C SER A 279 1.53 -5.19 -46.24
N ILE A 280 1.09 -5.00 -44.99
CA ILE A 280 1.91 -4.93 -43.76
C ILE A 280 1.67 -6.11 -42.81
N TRP A 281 2.73 -6.52 -42.10
CA TRP A 281 2.79 -7.65 -41.17
C TRP A 281 3.07 -7.23 -39.73
N LEU A 282 2.24 -7.70 -38.78
CA LEU A 282 2.40 -7.48 -37.34
C LEU A 282 2.55 -8.83 -36.60
N ASN A 283 3.60 -8.97 -35.79
CA ASN A 283 3.75 -10.06 -34.83
C ASN A 283 3.96 -9.49 -33.41
N SER A 284 3.24 -10.04 -32.43
CA SER A 284 2.93 -9.43 -31.13
C SER A 284 4.10 -9.29 -30.14
N SER A 285 5.34 -9.55 -30.54
CA SER A 285 6.48 -9.25 -29.67
C SER A 285 7.83 -9.20 -30.40
N LYS A 286 8.06 -8.15 -31.21
CA LYS A 286 9.39 -7.58 -31.57
C LYS A 286 9.84 -7.54 -33.06
N GLN A 287 8.98 -7.66 -34.08
CA GLN A 287 9.36 -7.27 -35.47
C GLN A 287 8.14 -7.14 -36.42
N ASN A 288 8.14 -6.13 -37.30
CA ASN A 288 7.11 -5.90 -38.34
C ASN A 288 7.75 -5.77 -39.74
N MET A 289 7.06 -6.23 -40.80
CA MET A 289 7.53 -6.22 -42.21
C MET A 289 6.47 -5.69 -43.21
N LEU A 290 6.90 -5.22 -44.39
CA LEU A 290 6.07 -4.62 -45.48
C LEU A 290 6.38 -5.31 -46.83
N ASP A 291 5.34 -5.67 -47.62
CA ASP A 291 5.47 -6.36 -48.93
C ASP A 291 4.61 -5.72 -50.04
N ILE A 292 5.10 -5.60 -51.28
CA ILE A 292 4.47 -4.88 -52.41
C ILE A 292 3.93 -5.86 -53.46
N THR A 293 2.61 -5.86 -53.72
CA THR A 293 1.87 -6.93 -54.40
C THR A 293 1.56 -6.71 -55.89
N SER A 294 1.49 -5.47 -56.41
CA SER A 294 1.31 -5.22 -57.86
C SER A 294 1.80 -3.83 -58.28
N THR A 295 2.08 -3.58 -59.58
CA THR A 295 2.52 -2.26 -60.12
C THR A 295 2.05 -2.01 -61.57
N LYS A 296 1.61 -0.77 -61.94
CA LYS A 296 1.13 -0.35 -63.29
C LYS A 296 1.78 0.98 -63.78
N LYS A 297 1.94 1.23 -65.10
CA LYS A 297 2.60 2.43 -65.72
C LYS A 297 1.78 3.19 -66.80
N GLU A 298 1.82 4.53 -66.84
CA GLU A 298 1.13 5.47 -67.80
C GLU A 298 2.00 6.68 -68.24
N HIS A 299 1.78 7.32 -69.41
CA HIS A 299 2.56 8.48 -69.95
C HIS A 299 1.91 9.86 -69.68
N LYS A 300 2.71 10.91 -69.41
CA LYS A 300 2.26 12.30 -69.10
C LYS A 300 3.20 13.37 -69.68
N GLU A 301 2.64 14.48 -70.19
CA GLU A 301 3.38 15.58 -70.87
C GLU A 301 2.86 16.97 -70.44
N ALA A 302 3.72 17.99 -70.46
CA ALA A 302 3.38 19.40 -70.25
C ALA A 302 4.12 20.32 -71.23
N SER A 303 3.54 21.47 -71.56
CA SER A 303 4.16 22.51 -72.40
C SER A 303 3.80 23.92 -71.95
N LYS A 304 4.68 24.89 -72.18
CA LYS A 304 4.44 26.32 -71.91
C LYS A 304 4.88 27.16 -73.10
N GLU A 305 4.14 28.22 -73.39
CA GLU A 305 4.31 29.07 -74.57
C GLU A 305 4.26 30.54 -74.13
N ALA A 306 5.22 31.36 -74.57
CA ALA A 306 5.29 32.78 -74.22
C ALA A 306 5.61 33.65 -75.45
N THR A 307 5.04 34.85 -75.44
CA THR A 307 5.22 35.87 -76.47
C THR A 307 5.50 37.19 -75.76
N LEU A 308 6.64 37.84 -76.03
CA LEU A 308 7.10 38.98 -75.22
C LEU A 308 7.23 40.31 -75.98
N ILE A 309 6.92 41.39 -75.25
CA ILE A 309 7.15 42.83 -75.49
C ILE A 309 7.38 43.47 -74.07
N ASN A 310 8.22 44.51 -73.88
CA ASN A 310 8.89 44.84 -72.57
C ASN A 310 8.42 46.14 -71.82
N GLU A 311 7.99 46.17 -70.51
CA GLU A 311 7.65 47.38 -69.61
C GLU A 311 7.71 47.16 -67.99
N PRO A 312 7.73 48.17 -67.03
CA PRO A 312 8.30 48.13 -65.60
C PRO A 312 7.40 48.17 -64.27
N LYS A 313 7.99 48.02 -63.02
CA LYS A 313 7.37 47.89 -61.60
C LYS A 313 7.78 48.98 -60.54
N GLU A 314 7.04 49.18 -59.40
CA GLU A 314 7.29 50.24 -58.35
C GLU A 314 7.62 49.72 -56.89
N PRO A 315 8.41 50.46 -56.06
CA PRO A 315 8.87 50.05 -54.71
C PRO A 315 7.88 50.30 -53.53
N GLY A 316 8.03 49.53 -52.43
CA GLY A 316 7.29 49.70 -51.16
C GLY A 316 8.20 49.94 -49.95
N TYR A 317 7.64 50.15 -48.75
CA TYR A 317 8.41 50.52 -47.54
C TYR A 317 7.83 49.91 -46.25
N PHE A 318 8.61 49.87 -45.15
CA PHE A 318 8.08 49.56 -43.82
C PHE A 318 8.70 50.39 -42.68
N THR A 319 7.95 50.48 -41.58
CA THR A 319 8.33 51.10 -40.30
C THR A 319 8.25 50.05 -39.18
N LEU A 320 8.99 50.25 -38.09
CA LEU A 320 9.06 49.33 -36.95
C LEU A 320 9.08 50.13 -35.65
N LYS A 321 8.16 49.83 -34.74
CA LYS A 321 8.17 50.36 -33.38
C LYS A 321 7.90 49.26 -32.35
N ILE A 322 8.39 49.49 -31.14
CA ILE A 322 8.02 48.72 -29.96
C ILE A 322 6.99 49.53 -29.18
N LYS A 323 5.87 48.91 -28.83
CA LYS A 323 4.88 49.42 -27.88
C LYS A 323 5.10 48.73 -26.54
N LYS A 324 5.68 49.47 -25.61
CA LYS A 324 6.03 49.04 -24.28
C LYS A 324 4.90 49.38 -23.32
N GLU A 325 4.28 48.36 -22.74
CA GLU A 325 3.16 48.48 -21.80
C GLU A 325 3.37 47.62 -20.55
N ASP A 326 2.49 47.79 -19.56
CA ASP A 326 2.30 46.85 -18.46
C ASP A 326 1.36 45.70 -18.88
N ASN A 327 1.21 44.70 -18.02
CA ASN A 327 0.29 43.58 -18.23
C ASN A 327 -1.22 43.97 -18.24
N LYS A 328 -1.56 45.23 -17.93
CA LYS A 328 -2.91 45.81 -17.99
C LYS A 328 -3.11 46.68 -19.26
N GLY A 329 -2.08 46.84 -20.09
CA GLY A 329 -2.11 47.61 -21.34
C GLY A 329 -1.80 49.11 -21.20
N ASN A 330 -1.35 49.57 -20.03
CA ASN A 330 -0.94 50.95 -19.81
C ASN A 330 0.48 51.18 -20.35
N PRO A 331 0.76 52.31 -21.01
CA PRO A 331 2.07 52.58 -21.60
C PRO A 331 3.16 52.80 -20.54
N LEU A 332 4.36 52.25 -20.77
CA LEU A 332 5.53 52.39 -19.90
C LEU A 332 6.62 53.24 -20.57
N LYS A 333 7.02 54.32 -19.89
CA LYS A 333 7.94 55.35 -20.38
C LYS A 333 9.40 55.10 -19.95
N ASP A 334 10.35 55.60 -20.72
CA ASP A 334 11.78 55.68 -20.41
C ASP A 334 12.46 54.30 -20.30
N VAL A 335 11.85 53.26 -20.89
CA VAL A 335 12.39 51.89 -20.94
C VAL A 335 13.32 51.75 -22.14
N ASN A 336 14.54 51.25 -21.89
CA ASN A 336 15.57 51.09 -22.91
C ASN A 336 15.52 49.70 -23.56
N PHE A 337 15.64 49.64 -24.89
CA PHE A 337 15.73 48.42 -25.69
C PHE A 337 17.01 48.44 -26.52
N SER A 338 17.68 47.30 -26.63
CA SER A 338 18.68 47.06 -27.66
C SER A 338 18.01 46.34 -28.83
N VAL A 339 18.02 46.96 -30.01
CA VAL A 339 17.56 46.34 -31.26
C VAL A 339 18.71 46.30 -32.26
N ASN A 340 19.16 45.08 -32.59
CA ASN A 340 20.33 44.85 -33.46
C ASN A 340 21.55 45.71 -33.06
N ASN A 341 21.89 45.74 -31.77
CA ASN A 341 22.99 46.51 -31.16
C ASN A 341 22.84 48.04 -31.13
N ASN A 342 21.66 48.59 -31.39
CA ASN A 342 21.36 50.01 -31.22
C ASN A 342 20.34 50.21 -30.09
N THR A 343 20.51 51.27 -29.29
CA THR A 343 19.65 51.54 -28.13
C THR A 343 18.50 52.50 -28.49
N TYR A 344 17.30 52.15 -28.05
CA TYR A 344 16.08 52.94 -28.22
C TYR A 344 15.34 53.05 -26.89
N THR A 345 14.63 54.16 -26.67
CA THR A 345 13.94 54.44 -25.40
C THR A 345 12.46 54.71 -25.66
N SER A 346 11.58 54.15 -24.83
CA SER A 346 10.14 54.38 -24.94
C SER A 346 9.73 55.80 -24.50
N ASN A 347 8.82 56.42 -25.24
CA ASN A 347 8.27 57.75 -24.93
C ASN A 347 7.07 57.68 -23.96
N ASN A 348 6.37 58.80 -23.75
CA ASN A 348 5.20 58.89 -22.84
C ASN A 348 4.03 57.96 -23.23
N ASP A 349 3.93 57.59 -24.51
CA ASP A 349 2.90 56.69 -25.03
C ASP A 349 3.37 55.23 -25.04
N GLY A 350 4.53 54.96 -24.42
CA GLY A 350 5.15 53.64 -24.38
C GLY A 350 5.82 53.25 -25.69
N GLU A 351 6.01 54.17 -26.64
CA GLU A 351 6.51 53.83 -27.96
C GLU A 351 8.03 54.06 -28.06
N ALA A 352 8.78 53.02 -28.40
CA ALA A 352 10.18 53.13 -28.84
C ALA A 352 10.21 52.97 -30.37
N ILE A 353 10.47 54.09 -31.05
CA ILE A 353 10.46 54.15 -32.52
C ILE A 353 11.82 53.67 -33.03
N ILE A 354 11.83 52.53 -33.74
CA ILE A 354 13.05 51.92 -34.27
C ILE A 354 13.30 52.42 -35.71
N ILE A 355 12.24 52.39 -36.52
CA ILE A 355 12.21 52.85 -37.90
C ILE A 355 10.92 53.65 -38.09
N ASP A 356 11.05 54.92 -38.47
CA ASP A 356 9.98 55.89 -38.67
C ASP A 356 9.75 56.21 -40.16
N ASP A 357 8.82 57.13 -40.47
CA ASP A 357 8.49 57.51 -41.85
C ASP A 357 9.63 58.25 -42.59
N THR A 358 10.61 58.79 -41.85
CA THR A 358 11.75 59.56 -42.37
C THR A 358 12.93 58.65 -42.73
N ASN A 359 13.09 57.52 -42.03
CA ASN A 359 14.13 56.51 -42.25
C ASN A 359 13.59 55.11 -42.61
N LYS A 360 12.35 55.05 -43.11
CA LYS A 360 11.68 53.83 -43.58
C LYS A 360 12.54 52.98 -44.50
N VAL A 361 12.44 51.66 -44.33
CA VAL A 361 13.24 50.70 -45.11
C VAL A 361 12.52 50.38 -46.41
N GLU A 362 13.20 50.57 -47.54
CA GLU A 362 12.68 50.25 -48.87
C GLU A 362 12.63 48.73 -49.11
N ILE A 363 11.53 48.29 -49.70
CA ILE A 363 11.26 46.94 -50.15
C ILE A 363 11.19 46.97 -51.68
N ASN A 364 12.13 46.30 -52.32
CA ASN A 364 12.27 46.23 -53.79
C ASN A 364 12.40 44.78 -54.30
N GLU A 365 12.31 43.81 -53.41
CA GLU A 365 12.45 42.38 -53.67
C GLU A 365 11.33 41.60 -52.99
N THR A 366 10.86 40.53 -53.63
CA THR A 366 9.88 39.58 -53.08
C THR A 366 10.62 38.54 -52.23
N ASP A 367 9.99 38.04 -51.16
CA ASP A 367 10.54 37.00 -50.28
C ASP A 367 11.80 37.38 -49.51
N LYS A 368 12.17 38.66 -49.49
CA LYS A 368 13.28 39.17 -48.69
C LYS A 368 12.93 39.12 -47.21
N VAL A 369 13.87 38.64 -46.40
CA VAL A 369 13.74 38.47 -44.95
C VAL A 369 14.50 39.59 -44.23
N TYR A 370 13.85 40.24 -43.28
CA TYR A 370 14.46 41.21 -42.38
C TYR A 370 14.37 40.67 -40.94
N GLU A 371 15.49 40.63 -40.22
CA GLU A 371 15.56 40.12 -38.84
C GLU A 371 15.93 41.23 -37.85
N TYR A 372 15.19 41.29 -36.74
CA TYR A 372 15.42 42.23 -35.65
C TYR A 372 15.40 41.49 -34.31
N THR A 373 16.52 41.45 -33.61
CA THR A 373 16.60 40.93 -32.24
C THR A 373 16.37 42.08 -31.27
N VAL A 374 15.34 41.94 -30.43
CA VAL A 374 14.91 42.89 -29.41
C VAL A 374 15.30 42.36 -28.04
N GLU A 375 16.08 43.14 -27.30
CA GLU A 375 16.49 42.89 -25.91
C GLU A 375 16.04 44.07 -25.04
N GLU A 376 15.44 43.80 -23.89
CA GLU A 376 15.05 44.83 -22.91
C GLU A 376 16.18 45.07 -21.91
N LEU A 377 16.63 46.33 -21.79
CA LEU A 377 17.75 46.75 -20.95
C LEU A 377 17.24 47.24 -19.57
N SER A 378 18.08 47.11 -18.54
CA SER A 378 17.71 47.17 -17.12
C SER A 378 17.37 48.55 -16.54
N ASP A 379 17.62 49.65 -17.25
CA ASP A 379 17.99 50.89 -16.56
C ASP A 379 16.84 51.83 -16.17
N ASN A 380 15.56 51.44 -16.29
CA ASN A 380 14.45 52.31 -15.85
C ASN A 380 13.05 51.64 -15.79
N LEU A 381 12.93 50.50 -15.10
CA LEU A 381 11.67 49.75 -15.09
C LEU A 381 10.71 50.09 -13.95
N ASN A 382 11.03 51.06 -13.07
CA ASN A 382 10.15 51.62 -12.02
C ASN A 382 9.07 50.67 -11.48
N GLY A 383 9.47 49.58 -10.82
CA GLY A 383 8.52 48.63 -10.22
C GLY A 383 8.00 47.55 -11.17
N TYR A 384 8.60 47.35 -12.34
CA TYR A 384 8.24 46.26 -13.27
C TYR A 384 9.44 45.32 -13.52
N SER A 385 9.16 44.05 -13.81
CA SER A 385 10.17 43.05 -14.19
C SER A 385 10.33 42.98 -15.71
N ARG A 386 11.56 43.08 -16.22
CA ARG A 386 11.86 42.93 -17.67
C ARG A 386 11.78 41.50 -18.15
N LEU A 387 11.77 41.36 -19.48
CA LEU A 387 12.02 40.11 -20.17
C LEU A 387 13.38 39.50 -19.78
N LYS A 388 13.40 38.19 -19.56
CA LYS A 388 14.60 37.43 -19.18
C LYS A 388 15.57 37.20 -20.34
N ASN A 389 15.03 36.97 -21.54
CA ASN A 389 15.80 36.63 -22.74
C ASN A 389 15.39 37.53 -23.93
N PRO A 390 16.33 37.87 -24.84
CA PRO A 390 16.01 38.56 -26.08
C PRO A 390 15.08 37.74 -26.99
N VAL A 391 14.33 38.43 -27.85
CA VAL A 391 13.43 37.83 -28.85
C VAL A 391 13.76 38.29 -30.26
N THR A 392 13.69 37.40 -31.25
CA THR A 392 14.01 37.70 -32.66
C THR A 392 12.77 37.73 -33.52
N ILE A 393 12.57 38.83 -34.25
CA ILE A 393 11.45 39.05 -35.14
C ILE A 393 11.91 38.86 -36.58
N GLU A 394 11.15 38.10 -37.36
CA GLU A 394 11.34 37.84 -38.79
C GLU A 394 10.20 38.51 -39.59
N LEU A 395 10.55 39.46 -40.46
CA LEU A 395 9.64 40.14 -41.38
C LEU A 395 9.89 39.66 -42.81
N LYS A 396 8.85 39.28 -43.56
CA LYS A 396 8.97 38.76 -44.94
C LYS A 396 8.23 39.62 -45.95
N SER A 397 8.89 39.98 -47.04
CA SER A 397 8.29 40.78 -48.12
C SER A 397 7.51 39.98 -49.16
N ALA A 398 6.57 40.62 -49.83
CA ALA A 398 5.82 40.11 -50.98
C ALA A 398 5.46 41.25 -51.94
N VAL A 399 4.76 40.93 -53.04
CA VAL A 399 4.24 41.90 -54.01
C VAL A 399 2.73 41.77 -54.08
N LYS A 400 2.03 42.90 -54.09
CA LYS A 400 0.58 42.97 -54.31
C LYS A 400 0.28 43.88 -55.51
N GLY A 401 -0.85 43.62 -56.15
CA GLY A 401 -1.39 44.48 -57.21
C GLY A 401 -2.34 45.51 -56.61
N GLU A 402 -2.07 46.79 -56.83
CA GLU A 402 -2.90 47.89 -56.32
C GLU A 402 -3.07 48.94 -57.43
N ASN A 403 -4.33 49.27 -57.78
CA ASN A 403 -4.69 50.24 -58.83
C ASN A 403 -3.99 50.05 -60.20
N GLY A 404 -3.78 48.80 -60.63
CA GLY A 404 -3.18 48.49 -61.94
C GLY A 404 -1.64 48.60 -61.99
N LYS A 405 -0.99 48.76 -60.83
CA LYS A 405 0.47 48.71 -60.65
C LYS A 405 0.85 47.58 -59.69
N LEU A 406 2.10 47.11 -59.76
CA LEU A 406 2.67 46.12 -58.84
C LEU A 406 3.57 46.84 -57.82
N ILE A 407 3.27 46.68 -56.52
CA ILE A 407 3.97 47.32 -55.39
C ILE A 407 4.43 46.25 -54.38
N TYR A 408 5.61 46.44 -53.79
CA TYR A 408 6.15 45.58 -52.73
C TYR A 408 5.57 45.92 -51.33
N TYR A 409 5.44 44.95 -50.43
CA TYR A 409 4.95 45.14 -49.04
C TYR A 409 5.46 44.03 -48.09
N LEU A 410 5.24 44.13 -46.77
CA LEU A 410 5.50 43.01 -45.83
C LEU A 410 4.25 42.13 -45.66
N ARG A 411 4.37 40.83 -45.96
CA ARG A 411 3.27 39.86 -45.84
C ARG A 411 3.10 39.24 -44.46
N SER A 412 4.16 39.23 -43.65
CA SER A 412 4.14 38.59 -42.32
C SER A 412 5.20 39.18 -41.40
N ALA A 413 4.87 39.22 -40.11
CA ALA A 413 5.79 39.46 -39.01
C ALA A 413 5.60 38.34 -37.98
N ASN A 414 6.64 37.55 -37.76
CA ASN A 414 6.61 36.42 -36.83
C ASN A 414 7.81 36.46 -35.89
N PHE A 415 7.68 35.88 -34.70
CA PHE A 415 8.82 35.55 -33.86
C PHE A 415 9.55 34.34 -34.46
N LYS A 416 10.87 34.42 -34.60
CA LYS A 416 11.70 33.38 -35.24
C LYS A 416 11.72 32.08 -34.44
N GLU A 417 11.55 32.20 -33.12
CA GLU A 417 11.58 31.11 -32.15
C GLU A 417 10.41 30.13 -32.34
N ASN A 418 9.23 30.61 -32.72
CA ASN A 418 8.02 29.78 -32.87
C ASN A 418 7.29 29.91 -34.21
N GLY A 419 7.70 30.86 -35.07
CA GLY A 419 7.10 31.11 -36.38
C GLY A 419 5.70 31.74 -36.34
N MET A 420 5.24 32.21 -35.18
CA MET A 420 3.91 32.81 -34.97
C MET A 420 4.01 34.31 -34.70
N ASN A 421 2.89 35.03 -34.81
CA ASN A 421 2.81 36.46 -34.49
C ASN A 421 2.62 36.76 -32.99
N GLU A 422 2.57 35.73 -32.15
CA GLU A 422 2.54 35.86 -30.69
C GLU A 422 3.50 34.84 -30.06
N ILE A 423 4.11 35.19 -28.92
CA ILE A 423 5.01 34.31 -28.16
C ILE A 423 4.85 34.57 -26.66
N GLU A 424 4.90 33.51 -25.86
CA GLU A 424 5.04 33.62 -24.41
C GLU A 424 6.51 33.58 -24.02
N VAL A 425 6.93 34.54 -23.21
CA VAL A 425 8.31 34.66 -22.74
C VAL A 425 8.34 34.84 -21.24
N GLU A 426 9.42 34.36 -20.62
CA GLU A 426 9.65 34.51 -19.18
C GLU A 426 10.24 35.89 -18.87
N SER A 427 9.75 36.51 -17.82
CA SER A 427 10.32 37.70 -17.19
C SER A 427 11.42 37.31 -16.21
N GLU A 428 12.27 38.23 -15.75
CA GLU A 428 13.35 37.91 -14.81
C GLU A 428 12.88 37.30 -13.48
N ASN A 429 11.65 37.61 -13.06
CA ASN A 429 11.02 37.05 -11.87
C ASN A 429 10.30 35.70 -12.10
N GLY A 430 10.48 35.07 -13.26
CA GLY A 430 9.91 33.75 -13.56
C GLY A 430 8.46 33.75 -14.06
N LYS A 431 7.78 34.91 -14.04
CA LYS A 431 6.41 35.06 -14.59
C LYS A 431 6.42 35.12 -16.11
N THR A 432 5.37 34.61 -16.76
CA THR A 432 5.26 34.65 -18.23
C THR A 432 4.44 35.84 -18.71
N VAL A 433 4.90 36.44 -19.82
CA VAL A 433 4.22 37.54 -20.53
C VAL A 433 4.08 37.21 -22.00
N LYS A 434 3.01 37.71 -22.63
CA LYS A 434 2.69 37.41 -24.03
C LYS A 434 3.01 38.60 -24.93
N LEU A 435 4.02 38.44 -25.78
CA LEU A 435 4.39 39.43 -26.79
C LEU A 435 3.53 39.24 -28.04
N LYS A 436 3.25 40.34 -28.73
CA LYS A 436 2.42 40.34 -29.95
C LYS A 436 3.03 41.18 -31.06
N LEU A 437 3.03 40.64 -32.27
CA LEU A 437 3.41 41.33 -33.49
C LEU A 437 2.16 41.67 -34.30
N ASN A 438 2.00 42.96 -34.60
CA ASN A 438 0.93 43.45 -35.46
C ASN A 438 1.52 44.18 -36.67
N ILE A 439 1.00 43.87 -37.85
CA ILE A 439 1.30 44.59 -39.09
C ILE A 439 0.05 45.30 -39.60
N PHE A 440 0.20 46.57 -40.01
CA PHE A 440 -0.87 47.39 -40.56
C PHE A 440 -0.40 48.11 -41.81
N GLU A 441 -1.02 47.83 -42.94
CA GLU A 441 -0.69 48.43 -44.23
C GLU A 441 -1.39 49.79 -44.41
N ASN A 442 -0.63 50.80 -44.84
CA ASN A 442 -1.14 52.13 -45.20
C ASN A 442 -0.52 52.56 -46.53
N GLY A 443 -1.20 52.24 -47.64
CA GLY A 443 -0.70 52.46 -49.00
C GLY A 443 0.53 51.60 -49.31
N ASN A 444 1.65 52.23 -49.67
CA ASN A 444 2.92 51.55 -49.94
C ASN A 444 3.83 51.40 -48.70
N ILE A 445 3.33 51.69 -47.50
CA ILE A 445 4.06 51.53 -46.22
C ILE A 445 3.38 50.45 -45.37
N THR A 446 4.14 49.49 -44.85
CA THR A 446 3.68 48.56 -43.81
C THR A 446 4.21 48.97 -42.43
N ASN A 447 3.33 49.24 -41.46
CA ASN A 447 3.70 49.55 -40.08
C ASN A 447 3.79 48.27 -39.26
N VAL A 448 4.91 48.04 -38.58
CA VAL A 448 5.11 46.89 -37.69
C VAL A 448 5.18 47.37 -36.24
N THR A 449 4.34 46.82 -35.38
CA THR A 449 4.35 47.10 -33.94
C THR A 449 4.58 45.83 -33.14
N VAL A 450 5.62 45.83 -32.30
CA VAL A 450 5.90 44.78 -31.32
C VAL A 450 5.37 45.23 -29.97
N THR A 451 4.37 44.55 -29.43
CA THR A 451 3.84 44.86 -28.09
C THR A 451 4.62 44.05 -27.06
N VAL A 452 5.26 44.74 -26.10
CA VAL A 452 6.12 44.16 -25.06
C VAL A 452 5.58 44.52 -23.68
N PRO A 453 4.75 43.66 -23.05
CA PRO A 453 4.24 43.89 -21.70
C PRO A 453 5.25 43.48 -20.61
N ASN A 454 5.31 44.21 -19.48
CA ASN A 454 5.99 43.75 -18.25
C ASN A 454 5.00 43.54 -17.12
N VAL A 455 5.34 42.64 -16.20
CA VAL A 455 4.61 42.42 -14.96
C VAL A 455 5.11 43.36 -13.88
N GLU A 456 4.19 43.91 -13.10
CA GLU A 456 4.47 44.70 -11.90
C GLU A 456 5.14 43.82 -10.84
N LYS A 457 6.18 44.35 -10.19
CA LYS A 457 6.86 43.70 -9.07
C LYS A 457 5.97 43.79 -7.83
N ILE A 458 5.91 42.72 -7.06
CA ILE A 458 5.14 42.62 -5.82
C ILE A 458 6.06 42.35 -4.63
N PHE A 459 5.72 42.87 -3.46
CA PHE A 459 6.30 42.46 -2.19
C PHE A 459 5.33 41.50 -1.51
N ASP A 460 5.81 40.36 -1.06
CA ASP A 460 4.96 39.23 -0.69
C ASP A 460 5.76 38.25 0.19
N LEU A 461 5.33 38.10 1.44
CA LEU A 461 5.91 37.26 2.46
C LEU A 461 4.88 36.30 3.06
N ALA A 462 5.28 35.04 3.19
CA ALA A 462 4.47 34.02 3.84
C ALA A 462 5.14 33.50 5.11
N LEU A 463 4.36 33.16 6.14
CA LEU A 463 4.82 32.57 7.39
C LEU A 463 4.34 31.12 7.55
N THR A 464 5.16 30.29 8.18
CA THR A 464 4.72 29.01 8.75
C THR A 464 5.21 28.85 10.18
N LYS A 465 4.43 28.14 10.99
CA LYS A 465 4.72 27.84 12.39
C LYS A 465 4.52 26.36 12.66
N THR A 466 5.51 25.73 13.26
CA THR A 466 5.49 24.30 13.58
C THR A 466 6.16 23.99 14.90
N ILE A 467 5.75 22.89 15.53
CA ILE A 467 6.51 22.28 16.63
C ILE A 467 7.70 21.53 16.06
N VAL A 468 8.87 21.76 16.64
CA VAL A 468 10.07 20.96 16.39
C VAL A 468 9.95 19.62 17.13
N MET A 469 10.04 18.52 16.38
CA MET A 469 9.92 17.17 16.95
C MET A 469 11.17 16.81 17.79
N PRO A 470 11.00 16.13 18.95
CA PRO A 470 12.14 15.70 19.77
C PRO A 470 13.05 14.73 19.01
N GLN A 471 14.36 14.86 19.20
CA GLN A 471 15.38 13.99 18.56
C GLN A 471 15.15 12.49 18.77
N THR A 472 14.49 12.08 19.86
CA THR A 472 14.17 10.66 20.12
C THR A 472 13.13 10.10 19.15
N GLU A 473 12.09 10.86 18.81
CA GLU A 473 11.05 10.44 17.84
C GLU A 473 11.64 10.41 16.42
N VAL A 474 12.56 11.33 16.13
CA VAL A 474 13.34 11.37 14.89
C VAL A 474 14.20 10.12 14.72
N ILE A 475 14.94 9.72 15.77
CA ILE A 475 15.78 8.52 15.77
C ILE A 475 14.94 7.27 15.53
N GLU A 476 13.78 7.12 16.17
CA GLU A 476 12.92 5.94 15.97
C GLU A 476 12.48 5.75 14.51
N ARG A 477 12.10 6.84 13.85
CA ARG A 477 11.61 6.82 12.46
C ARG A 477 12.75 6.70 11.45
N TYR A 478 13.85 7.41 11.67
CA TYR A 478 14.83 7.68 10.63
C TYR A 478 16.22 7.06 10.89
N ASP A 479 16.47 6.44 12.04
CA ASP A 479 17.71 5.66 12.27
C ASP A 479 17.56 4.26 11.63
N PHE A 480 18.13 4.12 10.44
CA PHE A 480 18.08 2.89 9.65
C PHE A 480 19.22 1.93 9.99
N ASN A 481 20.32 2.42 10.55
CA ASN A 481 21.45 1.61 10.96
C ASN A 481 21.41 1.23 12.46
N TYR A 482 20.43 1.74 13.20
CA TYR A 482 20.18 1.52 14.63
C TYR A 482 21.39 1.87 15.51
N ASN A 483 22.12 2.94 15.17
CA ASN A 483 23.29 3.40 15.92
C ASN A 483 22.97 4.52 16.94
N GLY A 484 21.70 4.93 17.03
CA GLY A 484 21.21 5.98 17.92
C GLY A 484 21.40 7.39 17.36
N LYS A 485 21.68 7.54 16.05
CA LYS A 485 21.82 8.81 15.34
C LYS A 485 21.16 8.72 13.97
N VAL A 486 20.70 9.85 13.46
CA VAL A 486 20.22 9.97 12.07
C VAL A 486 21.28 10.69 11.27
N GLU A 487 22.04 9.96 10.46
CA GLU A 487 23.20 10.52 9.76
C GLU A 487 23.32 10.05 8.30
N ALA A 488 24.38 10.50 7.60
CA ALA A 488 24.56 10.22 6.17
C ALA A 488 24.63 8.72 5.82
N SER A 489 25.00 7.85 6.77
CA SER A 489 24.95 6.39 6.61
C SER A 489 23.53 5.87 6.50
N ASP A 490 22.58 6.41 7.27
CA ASP A 490 21.15 6.06 7.19
C ASP A 490 20.58 6.48 5.84
N ALA A 491 20.89 7.71 5.42
CA ALA A 491 20.52 8.26 4.13
C ALA A 491 21.04 7.38 2.97
N ALA A 492 22.27 6.88 3.08
CA ALA A 492 22.89 6.02 2.07
C ALA A 492 22.23 4.63 1.99
N ILE A 493 21.75 4.10 3.11
CA ILE A 493 20.96 2.85 3.16
C ILE A 493 19.65 3.07 2.41
N VAL A 494 18.90 4.10 2.79
CA VAL A 494 17.61 4.47 2.19
C VAL A 494 17.73 4.69 0.69
N TYR A 495 18.62 5.58 0.26
CA TYR A 495 18.79 5.88 -1.16
C TYR A 495 19.09 4.64 -2.00
N THR A 496 19.94 3.75 -1.50
CA THR A 496 20.31 2.53 -2.22
C THR A 496 19.13 1.58 -2.34
N VAL A 497 18.34 1.49 -1.29
CA VAL A 497 17.11 0.71 -1.25
C VAL A 497 16.08 1.28 -2.23
N LEU A 498 15.69 2.55 -2.10
CA LEU A 498 14.65 3.17 -2.94
C LEU A 498 15.05 3.17 -4.44
N ASN A 499 16.34 3.38 -4.75
CA ASN A 499 16.84 3.33 -6.12
C ASN A 499 16.73 1.91 -6.71
N LYS A 500 17.10 0.89 -5.95
CA LYS A 500 16.96 -0.49 -6.40
C LYS A 500 15.48 -0.89 -6.52
N VAL A 501 14.59 -0.38 -5.65
CA VAL A 501 13.14 -0.60 -5.75
C VAL A 501 12.59 0.02 -7.05
N SER A 502 12.97 1.27 -7.37
CA SER A 502 12.59 1.95 -8.63
C SER A 502 13.10 1.23 -9.89
N MET A 503 14.27 0.58 -9.81
CA MET A 503 14.90 -0.13 -10.94
C MET A 503 14.55 -1.63 -11.03
N GLY A 504 13.91 -2.20 -10.01
CA GLY A 504 13.67 -3.63 -9.86
C GLY A 504 12.31 -4.07 -10.40
N SER A 505 12.24 -5.26 -11.00
CA SER A 505 10.97 -5.94 -11.30
C SER A 505 10.56 -6.92 -10.19
N GLU A 506 11.28 -6.92 -9.07
CA GLU A 506 11.03 -7.78 -7.90
C GLU A 506 10.29 -6.99 -6.81
N GLU A 507 9.58 -7.71 -5.93
CA GLU A 507 8.86 -7.13 -4.79
C GLU A 507 9.77 -6.21 -3.94
N PRO A 508 9.34 -4.98 -3.59
CA PRO A 508 10.15 -3.99 -2.88
C PRO A 508 10.86 -4.55 -1.64
N ILE A 509 10.17 -5.40 -0.88
CA ILE A 509 10.72 -5.99 0.33
C ILE A 509 11.94 -6.90 0.11
N LYS A 510 11.98 -7.65 -0.99
CA LYS A 510 13.14 -8.48 -1.34
C LYS A 510 14.36 -7.61 -1.62
N ILE A 511 14.13 -6.48 -2.30
CA ILE A 511 15.16 -5.52 -2.63
C ILE A 511 15.69 -4.86 -1.35
N ILE A 512 14.82 -4.46 -0.43
CA ILE A 512 15.22 -3.89 0.87
C ILE A 512 16.08 -4.88 1.65
N ARG A 513 15.60 -6.11 1.85
CA ARG A 513 16.31 -7.15 2.62
C ARG A 513 17.65 -7.50 2.00
N ASN A 514 17.70 -7.77 0.70
CA ASN A 514 18.96 -8.11 0.02
C ASN A 514 19.96 -6.96 0.13
N THR A 515 19.51 -5.72 -0.01
CA THR A 515 20.38 -4.54 0.08
C THR A 515 20.92 -4.32 1.48
N LEU A 516 20.08 -4.43 2.51
CA LEU A 516 20.52 -4.35 3.90
C LEU A 516 21.47 -5.50 4.26
N LYS A 517 21.16 -6.72 3.81
CA LYS A 517 22.02 -7.89 4.01
C LYS A 517 23.39 -7.73 3.34
N GLU A 518 23.42 -7.21 2.11
CA GLU A 518 24.65 -6.97 1.36
C GLU A 518 25.52 -5.85 1.95
N ARG A 519 24.90 -4.74 2.36
CA ARG A 519 25.64 -3.54 2.80
C ARG A 519 25.91 -3.49 4.30
N GLU A 520 24.95 -3.91 5.09
CA GLU A 520 24.93 -3.72 6.54
C GLU A 520 24.61 -5.06 7.23
N GLN A 521 25.31 -6.13 6.84
CA GLN A 521 25.01 -7.52 7.23
C GLN A 521 24.81 -7.69 8.75
N GLU A 522 25.60 -7.02 9.58
CA GLU A 522 25.50 -7.12 11.05
C GLU A 522 24.24 -6.42 11.58
N ILE A 523 23.91 -5.24 11.05
CA ILE A 523 22.68 -4.49 11.38
C ILE A 523 21.46 -5.22 10.84
N TYR A 524 21.55 -5.73 9.61
CA TYR A 524 20.53 -6.57 9.02
C TYR A 524 20.28 -7.76 9.92
N THR A 525 21.29 -8.58 10.24
CA THR A 525 21.12 -9.75 11.09
C THR A 525 20.58 -9.42 12.48
N LYS A 526 21.01 -8.30 13.07
CA LYS A 526 20.60 -7.92 14.43
C LYS A 526 19.21 -7.29 14.50
N TYR A 527 18.83 -6.48 13.52
CA TYR A 527 17.65 -5.62 13.58
C TYR A 527 16.64 -5.84 12.45
N TYR A 528 17.03 -6.23 11.24
CA TYR A 528 16.10 -6.37 10.09
C TYR A 528 15.81 -7.80 9.63
N GLU A 529 16.72 -8.75 9.87
CA GLU A 529 16.61 -10.14 9.42
C GLU A 529 15.38 -10.82 10.04
N THR A 530 14.99 -10.36 11.22
CA THR A 530 13.84 -10.86 11.99
C THR A 530 12.64 -9.90 12.02
N LEU A 531 12.78 -8.70 11.46
CA LEU A 531 11.65 -7.79 11.25
C LEU A 531 10.78 -8.32 10.12
N GLU A 532 9.50 -8.01 10.19
CA GLU A 532 8.47 -8.38 9.22
C GLU A 532 8.69 -7.67 7.90
N ASP A 533 8.16 -8.25 6.83
CA ASP A 533 8.13 -7.59 5.54
C ASP A 533 7.41 -6.22 5.62
N GLU A 534 6.25 -6.16 6.25
CA GLU A 534 5.43 -4.93 6.36
C GLU A 534 6.06 -3.81 7.19
N LEU A 535 6.89 -4.14 8.19
CA LEU A 535 7.57 -3.14 9.01
C LEU A 535 8.81 -2.59 8.37
N ILE A 536 9.49 -3.45 7.63
CA ILE A 536 10.58 -3.03 6.78
C ILE A 536 9.99 -2.15 5.67
N LEU A 537 8.84 -2.49 5.11
CA LEU A 537 8.14 -1.60 4.18
C LEU A 537 7.76 -0.27 4.86
N PHE A 538 7.13 -0.28 6.04
CA PHE A 538 6.74 0.93 6.80
C PHE A 538 7.94 1.81 7.19
N LYS A 539 9.06 1.20 7.58
CA LYS A 539 10.29 1.93 7.88
C LYS A 539 10.79 2.69 6.64
N PHE A 540 10.55 2.16 5.44
CA PHE A 540 10.91 2.78 4.16
C PHE A 540 9.72 3.46 3.43
N ASP A 541 8.59 3.62 4.11
CA ASP A 541 7.45 4.46 3.74
C ASP A 541 7.62 5.81 4.46
N LEU A 542 8.33 6.72 3.80
CA LEU A 542 8.80 7.94 4.41
C LEU A 542 7.71 9.01 4.39
N ASN A 543 6.79 8.93 3.45
CA ASN A 543 5.67 9.85 3.27
C ASN A 543 4.39 9.45 4.05
N GLY A 544 4.29 8.19 4.52
CA GLY A 544 3.17 7.67 5.31
C GLY A 544 1.93 7.27 4.50
N ASP A 545 2.05 7.06 3.18
CA ASP A 545 0.95 6.70 2.28
C ASP A 545 0.65 5.19 2.23
N GLY A 546 1.40 4.39 2.99
CA GLY A 546 1.27 2.94 3.06
C GLY A 546 2.03 2.19 1.96
N GLN A 547 2.88 2.86 1.18
CA GLN A 547 3.74 2.26 0.17
C GLN A 547 5.21 2.63 0.41
N VAL A 548 6.12 1.73 0.03
CA VAL A 548 7.55 2.09 0.02
C VAL A 548 7.77 3.12 -1.06
N ASP A 549 8.33 4.25 -0.65
CA ASP A 549 8.65 5.32 -1.58
C ASP A 549 9.52 4.79 -2.72
N THR A 550 9.18 5.19 -3.94
CA THR A 550 10.04 4.91 -5.09
C THR A 550 10.78 6.20 -5.43
N ILE A 551 12.00 6.06 -5.96
CA ILE A 551 12.66 7.22 -6.56
C ILE A 551 11.86 7.59 -7.82
N ASP A 552 10.94 8.53 -7.69
CA ASP A 552 10.60 9.46 -8.77
C ASP A 552 11.52 10.69 -8.68
N TYR A 553 11.73 11.36 -9.80
CA TYR A 553 12.83 12.34 -9.97
C TYR A 553 12.78 13.51 -8.96
N ASP A 554 11.60 13.81 -8.39
CA ASP A 554 11.39 14.87 -7.39
C ASP A 554 11.43 14.39 -5.92
N MET A 555 10.84 13.23 -5.57
CA MET A 555 10.67 12.79 -4.16
C MET A 555 11.97 12.31 -3.49
N SER A 556 12.94 11.81 -4.26
CA SER A 556 14.24 11.39 -3.72
C SER A 556 15.08 12.54 -3.14
N SER A 557 14.79 13.77 -3.58
CA SER A 557 15.45 14.98 -3.09
C SER A 557 14.93 15.41 -1.72
N ASP A 558 13.65 15.21 -1.42
CA ASP A 558 13.02 15.58 -0.15
C ASP A 558 13.44 14.66 0.99
N VAL A 559 13.46 13.34 0.75
CA VAL A 559 13.92 12.34 1.72
C VAL A 559 15.39 12.56 2.08
N LEU A 560 16.27 12.66 1.08
CA LEU A 560 17.69 12.88 1.32
C LEU A 560 17.99 14.27 1.88
N ARG A 561 17.17 15.28 1.56
CA ARG A 561 17.20 16.59 2.20
C ARG A 561 16.85 16.46 3.68
N ILE A 562 15.76 15.79 4.06
CA ILE A 562 15.38 15.54 5.46
C ILE A 562 16.54 14.86 6.20
N TYR A 563 17.17 13.85 5.61
CA TYR A 563 18.34 13.20 6.19
C TYR A 563 19.57 14.10 6.30
N ALA A 564 19.88 14.89 5.28
CA ALA A 564 21.01 15.82 5.28
C ALA A 564 20.79 16.97 6.27
N GLU A 565 19.55 17.43 6.39
CA GLU A 565 19.07 18.38 7.38
C GLU A 565 19.26 17.79 8.78
N LEU A 566 18.72 16.61 9.07
CA LEU A 566 18.89 15.91 10.35
C LEU A 566 20.34 15.63 10.71
N SER A 567 21.14 15.18 9.75
CA SER A 567 22.59 14.95 9.89
C SER A 567 23.37 16.23 10.16
N ALA A 568 22.86 17.38 9.69
CA ALA A 568 23.41 18.71 9.92
C ALA A 568 22.84 19.36 11.19
N GLY A 569 22.02 18.65 11.97
CA GLY A 569 21.33 19.15 13.16
C GLY A 569 20.13 20.05 12.85
N VAL A 570 19.59 20.04 11.64
CA VAL A 570 18.39 20.77 11.24
C VAL A 570 17.14 19.93 11.56
N ASP A 571 16.08 20.60 12.02
CA ASP A 571 14.89 19.97 12.59
C ASP A 571 13.99 19.28 11.57
N ILE A 572 13.35 18.18 11.98
CA ILE A 572 12.17 17.69 11.27
C ILE A 572 11.03 18.66 11.54
N ASP A 573 10.65 19.36 10.48
CA ASP A 573 9.56 20.31 10.45
C ASP A 573 8.24 19.57 10.17
N ARG A 574 7.11 20.14 10.59
CA ARG A 574 5.76 19.61 10.33
C ARG A 574 5.18 20.13 9.02
N ILE A 575 6.05 20.48 8.08
CA ILE A 575 5.72 20.91 6.72
C ILE A 575 5.92 19.69 5.81
N GLN A 576 4.84 19.19 5.24
CA GLN A 576 4.83 17.99 4.39
C GLN A 576 5.01 18.30 2.90
N GLY A 577 5.25 19.56 2.56
CA GLY A 577 5.60 20.01 1.21
C GLY A 577 5.19 21.45 0.96
N ILE A 578 5.89 22.11 0.05
CA ILE A 578 5.55 23.46 -0.43
C ILE A 578 5.50 23.42 -1.95
N ASN A 579 4.37 23.81 -2.54
CA ASN A 579 4.21 23.89 -3.99
C ASN A 579 4.16 25.35 -4.45
N THR A 580 5.21 25.76 -5.17
CA THR A 580 5.42 27.13 -5.67
C THR A 580 5.01 27.32 -7.14
N GLU A 581 4.39 26.32 -7.80
CA GLU A 581 4.01 26.43 -9.22
C GLU A 581 3.02 27.56 -9.48
N ASN A 582 2.21 27.87 -8.47
CA ASN A 582 1.22 28.93 -8.51
C ASN A 582 1.85 30.33 -8.60
N LEU A 583 2.99 30.55 -7.92
CA LEU A 583 3.75 31.81 -7.98
C LEU A 583 4.30 32.13 -9.38
N LYS A 584 4.48 31.11 -10.23
CA LYS A 584 4.94 31.27 -11.62
C LYS A 584 3.83 31.75 -12.56
N ARG A 585 2.56 31.69 -12.12
CA ARG A 585 1.39 32.07 -12.91
C ARG A 585 0.85 33.41 -12.41
N ASN A 586 0.40 34.28 -13.32
CA ASN A 586 -0.04 35.65 -13.00
C ASN A 586 -1.32 35.76 -12.12
N ASN A 587 -1.91 34.67 -11.65
CA ASN A 587 -3.27 34.66 -11.08
C ASN A 587 -3.36 34.21 -9.62
N GLU A 588 -2.28 33.69 -9.04
CA GLU A 588 -2.27 33.18 -7.67
C GLU A 588 -1.25 33.94 -6.86
N THR A 589 -1.56 34.14 -5.58
CA THR A 589 -0.81 35.05 -4.73
C THR A 589 0.20 34.30 -3.89
N THR A 590 -0.22 33.22 -3.23
CA THR A 590 0.60 32.45 -2.29
C THR A 590 0.98 31.04 -2.78
N SER A 591 2.09 30.47 -2.30
CA SER A 591 2.36 29.02 -2.45
C SER A 591 1.38 28.14 -1.67
N LYS A 592 1.26 26.87 -2.06
CA LYS A 592 0.50 25.88 -1.26
C LYS A 592 1.41 25.21 -0.24
N TYR A 593 1.10 25.39 1.03
CA TYR A 593 1.83 24.83 2.17
C TYR A 593 1.04 23.68 2.77
N ASN A 594 1.51 22.45 2.59
CA ASN A 594 0.88 21.28 3.20
C ASN A 594 1.44 21.10 4.60
N MET A 595 0.59 21.27 5.60
CA MET A 595 0.97 21.30 7.00
C MET A 595 0.39 20.11 7.75
N ASN A 596 1.18 19.55 8.66
CA ASN A 596 0.69 18.61 9.65
C ASN A 596 0.30 19.39 10.91
N LYS A 597 -1.00 19.51 11.17
CA LYS A 597 -1.59 20.18 12.33
C LYS A 597 -2.26 19.20 13.28
N SER A 598 -1.89 17.92 13.25
CA SER A 598 -2.40 16.93 14.21
C SER A 598 -2.09 17.33 15.66
N LEU A 599 -2.96 16.96 16.60
CA LEU A 599 -2.80 17.34 18.01
C LEU A 599 -1.54 16.73 18.62
N LYS A 600 -0.57 17.57 19.03
CA LYS A 600 0.62 17.09 19.73
C LYS A 600 0.39 17.01 21.23
N LYS A 601 0.55 15.83 21.83
CA LYS A 601 0.50 15.63 23.28
C LYS A 601 1.76 16.20 23.94
N VAL A 602 1.60 17.00 25.01
CA VAL A 602 2.71 17.64 25.72
C VAL A 602 2.53 17.51 27.24
N ARG A 603 3.62 17.20 27.95
CA ARG A 603 3.68 17.10 29.42
C ARG A 603 4.18 18.38 30.08
N LYS A 604 3.81 18.60 31.35
CA LYS A 604 4.18 19.80 32.13
C LYS A 604 5.69 20.08 32.22
N ASP A 605 6.51 19.03 32.20
CA ASP A 605 7.97 19.12 32.24
C ASP A 605 8.61 19.35 30.87
N ASN A 606 7.84 19.37 29.78
CA ASN A 606 8.39 19.51 28.44
C ASN A 606 8.65 20.97 28.10
N ILE A 607 9.80 21.22 27.49
CA ILE A 607 10.09 22.46 26.76
C ILE A 607 9.61 22.25 25.33
N ILE A 608 8.65 23.05 24.91
CA ILE A 608 8.08 23.04 23.56
C ILE A 608 8.87 24.03 22.73
N THR A 609 9.48 23.58 21.64
CA THR A 609 10.17 24.46 20.70
C THR A 609 9.31 24.67 19.47
N TYR A 610 8.98 25.93 19.18
CA TYR A 610 8.33 26.32 17.94
C TYR A 610 9.37 26.88 16.98
N LYS A 611 9.28 26.46 15.72
CA LYS A 611 10.02 27.01 14.59
C LYS A 611 9.06 27.88 13.78
N ILE A 612 9.47 29.11 13.52
CA ILE A 612 8.74 30.05 12.68
C ILE A 612 9.61 30.34 11.45
N ASN A 613 9.09 30.03 10.27
CA ASN A 613 9.75 30.33 8.99
C ASN A 613 9.02 31.46 8.29
N VAL A 614 9.78 32.39 7.70
CA VAL A 614 9.27 33.40 6.77
C VAL A 614 9.85 33.15 5.40
N TYR A 615 8.99 32.96 4.41
CA TYR A 615 9.32 32.76 3.01
C TYR A 615 9.08 34.06 2.23
N ASN A 616 9.98 34.40 1.33
CA ASN A 616 9.82 35.55 0.44
C ASN A 616 9.29 35.07 -0.92
N GLU A 617 7.99 35.25 -1.14
CA GLU A 617 7.26 34.83 -2.36
C GLU A 617 7.23 35.94 -3.42
N GLY A 618 7.61 37.16 -3.03
CA GLY A 618 7.62 38.35 -3.85
C GLY A 618 8.88 38.56 -4.72
N ASP A 619 8.83 39.67 -5.45
CA ASP A 619 9.83 40.12 -6.43
C ASP A 619 10.90 41.05 -5.82
N TYR A 620 10.72 41.46 -4.56
CA TYR A 620 11.65 42.31 -3.80
C TYR A 620 12.34 41.51 -2.69
N ASN A 621 13.58 41.85 -2.36
CA ASN A 621 14.24 41.29 -1.18
C ASN A 621 13.53 41.79 0.08
N ALA A 622 13.64 41.05 1.18
CA ALA A 622 12.99 41.39 2.45
C ALA A 622 14.00 41.47 3.59
N LYS A 623 13.89 42.50 4.44
CA LYS A 623 14.76 42.69 5.61
C LYS A 623 14.01 43.34 6.76
N ASP A 624 14.60 43.28 7.96
CA ASP A 624 14.07 43.84 9.20
C ASP A 624 12.65 43.31 9.49
N ILE A 625 12.48 41.99 9.33
CA ILE A 625 11.18 41.33 9.40
C ILE A 625 10.84 41.08 10.88
N GLU A 626 9.86 41.80 11.39
CA GLU A 626 9.36 41.68 12.77
C GLU A 626 8.31 40.57 12.85
N ILE A 627 8.60 39.56 13.67
CA ILE A 627 7.72 38.44 13.98
C ILE A 627 7.10 38.68 15.33
N THR A 628 5.78 38.52 15.41
CA THR A 628 5.03 38.53 16.65
C THR A 628 4.43 37.16 16.91
N ASP A 629 4.66 36.60 18.09
CA ASP A 629 4.11 35.33 18.56
C ASP A 629 3.14 35.59 19.73
N TYR A 630 1.92 35.11 19.57
CA TYR A 630 0.78 35.27 20.46
C TYR A 630 0.63 34.03 21.33
N ILE A 631 1.21 34.11 22.54
CA ILE A 631 1.33 32.99 23.46
C ILE A 631 -0.01 32.78 24.18
N PRO A 632 -0.65 31.59 24.09
CA PRO A 632 -1.93 31.32 24.75
C PRO A 632 -1.80 31.33 26.27
N GLN A 633 -2.94 31.51 26.94
CA GLN A 633 -3.01 31.20 28.37
C GLN A 633 -2.67 29.73 28.61
N GLY A 634 -1.79 29.43 29.57
CA GLY A 634 -1.26 28.08 29.79
C GLY A 634 0.13 27.84 29.20
N LEU A 635 0.66 28.75 28.37
CA LEU A 635 2.06 28.74 27.91
C LEU A 635 2.81 29.98 28.36
N VAL A 636 4.11 29.82 28.60
CA VAL A 636 5.04 30.92 28.90
C VAL A 636 6.37 30.69 28.17
N VAL A 637 6.93 31.75 27.61
CA VAL A 637 8.23 31.69 26.92
C VAL A 637 9.33 31.43 27.95
N CYS A 638 10.22 30.49 27.64
CA CYS A 638 11.35 30.11 28.48
C CYS A 638 12.65 30.03 27.69
N ASP A 639 13.79 29.96 28.38
CA ASP A 639 15.08 29.63 27.77
C ASP A 639 15.21 28.12 27.49
N GLU A 640 16.38 27.69 26.99
CA GLU A 640 16.69 26.28 26.69
C GLU A 640 16.64 25.34 27.91
N ASN A 641 16.68 25.90 29.13
CA ASN A 641 16.65 25.16 30.39
C ASN A 641 15.28 25.26 31.09
N GLY A 642 14.29 25.91 30.48
CA GLY A 642 12.96 26.11 31.05
C GLY A 642 12.86 27.27 32.03
N ASN A 643 13.87 28.15 32.14
CA ASN A 643 13.78 29.36 32.95
C ASN A 643 12.93 30.41 32.24
N THR A 644 12.08 31.10 32.98
CA THR A 644 11.16 32.13 32.45
C THR A 644 11.51 33.54 32.91
N GLU A 645 12.67 33.71 33.55
CA GLU A 645 13.11 35.02 34.02
C GLU A 645 13.46 35.91 32.83
N LEU A 646 12.85 37.10 32.79
CA LEU A 646 13.11 38.09 31.76
C LEU A 646 14.23 39.03 32.20
N ASN A 647 15.16 39.33 31.29
CA ASN A 647 16.19 40.35 31.48
C ASN A 647 15.89 41.53 30.55
N ASP A 648 15.53 42.70 31.11
CA ASP A 648 15.10 43.89 30.34
C ASP A 648 13.95 43.58 29.36
N ASN A 649 12.91 42.89 29.86
CA ASN A 649 11.78 42.37 29.09
C ASN A 649 12.19 41.45 27.92
N LYS A 650 13.38 40.85 27.96
CA LYS A 650 13.86 39.93 26.92
C LYS A 650 14.20 38.57 27.48
N ILE A 651 14.09 37.57 26.63
CA ILE A 651 14.53 36.20 26.87
C ILE A 651 15.33 35.70 25.67
N VAL A 652 16.35 34.89 25.95
CA VAL A 652 17.18 34.28 24.91
C VAL A 652 16.78 32.81 24.80
N CYS A 653 16.14 32.47 23.69
CA CYS A 653 15.87 31.10 23.31
C CYS A 653 17.08 30.60 22.52
N THR A 654 17.79 29.61 23.04
CA THR A 654 18.93 29.01 22.35
C THR A 654 18.46 27.75 21.65
N TYR A 655 18.77 27.63 20.36
CA TYR A 655 18.48 26.44 19.58
C TYR A 655 19.65 26.11 18.67
N ASN A 656 20.18 24.88 18.76
CA ASN A 656 21.40 24.44 18.05
C ASN A 656 22.59 25.40 18.19
N GLY A 657 22.76 25.99 19.38
CA GLY A 657 23.83 26.95 19.66
C GLY A 657 23.66 28.33 19.02
N ILE A 658 22.51 28.61 18.40
CA ILE A 658 22.14 29.94 17.91
C ILE A 658 21.16 30.58 18.90
N ASN A 659 21.45 31.83 19.28
CA ASN A 659 20.65 32.58 20.23
C ASN A 659 19.61 33.44 19.50
N TYR A 660 18.34 33.25 19.83
CA TYR A 660 17.21 34.05 19.36
C TYR A 660 16.72 34.90 20.52
N THR A 661 16.82 36.22 20.40
CA THR A 661 16.37 37.13 21.46
C THR A 661 14.93 37.56 21.18
N TRP A 662 14.05 37.26 22.13
CA TRP A 662 12.63 37.63 22.09
C TRP A 662 12.37 38.73 23.12
N SER A 663 11.69 39.79 22.71
CA SER A 663 11.16 40.82 23.61
C SER A 663 9.74 40.42 24.02
N ILE A 664 9.46 40.33 25.31
CA ILE A 664 8.23 39.80 25.87
C ILE A 664 7.44 40.96 26.50
N ASP A 665 6.21 41.17 26.05
CA ASP A 665 5.23 42.07 26.64
C ASP A 665 3.93 41.30 26.94
N GLY A 666 3.80 40.81 28.17
CA GLY A 666 2.69 39.95 28.58
C GLY A 666 2.68 38.62 27.81
N LYS A 667 1.64 38.40 27.00
CA LYS A 667 1.45 37.20 26.15
C LYS A 667 1.88 37.43 24.70
N ILE A 668 2.60 38.52 24.43
CA ILE A 668 3.11 38.86 23.11
C ILE A 668 4.63 38.76 23.15
N ALA A 669 5.20 37.92 22.28
CA ALA A 669 6.64 37.78 22.10
C ALA A 669 7.04 38.30 20.72
N LYS A 670 8.01 39.22 20.67
CA LYS A 670 8.49 39.83 19.42
C LYS A 670 9.96 39.57 19.15
N THR A 671 10.31 39.28 17.90
CA THR A 671 11.70 39.20 17.45
C THR A 671 11.86 39.75 16.03
N THR A 672 13.10 39.90 15.56
CA THR A 672 13.39 40.43 14.22
C THR A 672 14.37 39.54 13.46
N ILE A 673 14.01 39.16 12.24
CA ILE A 673 14.93 38.55 11.28
C ILE A 673 15.65 39.70 10.56
N ASN A 674 16.90 39.94 10.95
CA ASN A 674 17.72 41.03 10.40
C ASN A 674 18.45 40.64 9.10
N ASN A 675 18.59 39.35 8.83
CA ASN A 675 19.23 38.87 7.59
C ASN A 675 18.28 39.09 6.42
N GLU A 676 18.83 39.54 5.30
CA GLU A 676 18.03 39.76 4.09
C GLU A 676 17.61 38.43 3.46
N ILE A 677 16.31 38.25 3.24
CA ILE A 677 15.73 37.12 2.52
C ILE A 677 15.56 37.55 1.06
N GLN A 678 16.25 36.86 0.15
CA GLN A 678 16.20 37.20 -1.28
C GLN A 678 14.82 36.90 -1.87
N ALA A 679 14.41 37.71 -2.85
CA ALA A 679 13.19 37.53 -3.64
C ALA A 679 13.11 36.15 -4.31
N PHE A 680 11.88 35.70 -4.60
CA PHE A 680 11.65 34.50 -5.38
C PHE A 680 12.15 34.69 -6.83
N ASP A 681 13.06 33.83 -7.28
CA ASP A 681 13.70 33.93 -8.60
C ASP A 681 12.99 33.09 -9.70
N GLY A 682 11.76 32.63 -9.41
CA GLY A 682 11.03 31.68 -10.25
C GLY A 682 11.45 30.22 -10.08
N LYS A 683 12.47 29.92 -9.25
CA LYS A 683 12.95 28.55 -9.00
C LYS A 683 13.12 28.23 -7.53
N THR A 684 13.65 29.16 -6.74
CA THR A 684 14.07 28.92 -5.36
C THR A 684 13.36 29.86 -4.42
N LEU A 685 12.54 29.29 -3.54
CA LEU A 685 11.89 30.05 -2.47
C LEU A 685 12.85 30.19 -1.28
N LYS A 686 13.23 31.43 -0.95
CA LYS A 686 14.12 31.69 0.18
C LYS A 686 13.34 31.94 1.45
N ASN A 687 13.95 31.55 2.58
CA ASN A 687 13.37 31.81 3.89
C ASN A 687 14.39 32.32 4.91
N GLY A 688 13.86 32.95 5.95
CA GLY A 688 14.50 33.19 7.23
C GLY A 688 13.73 32.43 8.31
N LYS A 689 14.39 32.14 9.43
CA LYS A 689 13.76 31.38 10.52
C LYS A 689 14.16 31.89 11.89
N VAL A 690 13.26 31.72 12.85
CA VAL A 690 13.48 31.97 14.27
C VAL A 690 12.89 30.84 15.10
N TYR A 691 13.43 30.67 16.31
CA TYR A 691 12.97 29.67 17.26
C TYR A 691 12.54 30.34 18.55
N ILE A 692 11.46 29.83 19.12
CA ILE A 692 10.94 30.24 20.42
C ILE A 692 10.62 29.01 21.23
N THR A 693 11.08 29.00 22.48
CA THR A 693 10.87 27.92 23.43
C THR A 693 9.84 28.34 24.46
N CYS A 694 8.87 27.48 24.72
CA CYS A 694 7.82 27.69 25.71
C CYS A 694 7.77 26.51 26.67
N LYS A 695 7.27 26.75 27.88
CA LYS A 695 6.85 25.70 28.82
C LYS A 695 5.41 25.90 29.24
N LEU A 696 4.80 24.86 29.79
CA LEU A 696 3.46 24.94 30.36
C LEU A 696 3.47 25.74 31.67
N GLU A 697 2.48 26.63 31.83
CA GLU A 697 2.23 27.36 33.07
C GLU A 697 1.49 26.47 34.09
N ASP A 698 1.61 26.79 35.38
CA ASP A 698 0.87 26.07 36.43
C ASP A 698 -0.65 26.12 36.24
N SER A 699 -1.17 27.15 35.55
CA SER A 699 -2.58 27.29 35.22
C SER A 699 -3.09 26.33 34.15
N ALA A 700 -2.19 25.67 33.40
CA ALA A 700 -2.53 24.68 32.38
C ALA A 700 -3.10 23.40 33.01
N LYS A 701 -4.23 22.90 32.50
CA LYS A 701 -4.91 21.69 33.00
C LYS A 701 -4.82 20.55 31.99
N LYS A 702 -4.76 19.31 32.47
CA LYS A 702 -4.91 18.10 31.62
C LYS A 702 -6.13 18.22 30.71
N GLY A 703 -5.95 17.88 29.44
CA GLY A 703 -6.97 17.92 28.41
C GLY A 703 -7.16 19.30 27.76
N ASP A 704 -6.57 20.37 28.30
CA ASP A 704 -6.60 21.67 27.63
C ASP A 704 -5.85 21.58 26.29
N ILE A 705 -6.46 22.13 25.24
CA ILE A 705 -5.84 22.28 23.92
C ILE A 705 -5.41 23.74 23.77
N LEU A 706 -4.11 23.96 23.62
CA LEU A 706 -3.53 25.30 23.49
C LEU A 706 -3.11 25.54 22.04
N TYR A 707 -3.47 26.70 21.50
CA TYR A 707 -3.16 27.15 20.15
C TYR A 707 -2.16 28.31 20.25
N ASN A 708 -0.97 28.17 19.68
CA ASN A 708 0.07 29.19 19.65
C ASN A 708 0.14 29.79 18.25
N VAL A 709 -0.09 31.09 18.10
CA VAL A 709 -0.28 31.78 16.80
C VAL A 709 0.88 32.74 16.57
N ALA A 710 1.44 32.81 15.36
CA ALA A 710 2.44 33.79 14.98
C ALA A 710 2.09 34.49 13.67
N GLU A 711 2.55 35.74 13.52
CA GLU A 711 2.35 36.55 12.30
C GLU A 711 3.58 37.44 12.00
N ILE A 712 3.65 37.94 10.76
CA ILE A 712 4.61 38.98 10.34
C ILE A 712 3.99 40.36 10.57
N THR A 713 4.34 41.01 11.68
CA THR A 713 3.80 42.35 12.00
C THR A 713 4.43 43.51 11.21
N ASN A 714 5.65 43.34 10.70
CA ASN A 714 6.31 44.36 9.90
C ASN A 714 7.44 43.78 9.06
N ALA A 715 7.68 44.33 7.87
CA ALA A 715 8.83 43.99 7.04
C ALA A 715 9.19 45.15 6.11
N LYS A 716 10.40 45.16 5.57
CA LYS A 716 10.85 46.15 4.58
C LYS A 716 11.28 45.48 3.29
N ALA A 717 10.73 45.98 2.18
CA ALA A 717 11.19 45.63 0.84
C ALA A 717 12.52 46.33 0.50
N THR A 718 13.47 45.59 -0.07
CA THR A 718 14.75 46.10 -0.55
C THR A 718 15.01 45.75 -2.02
N GLU A 719 15.74 46.61 -2.73
CA GLU A 719 16.35 46.27 -4.03
C GLU A 719 17.53 45.30 -3.85
N LYS A 720 18.02 44.74 -4.96
CA LYS A 720 19.18 43.83 -4.97
C LYS A 720 20.47 44.42 -4.39
N ASP A 721 20.58 45.75 -4.33
CA ASP A 721 21.72 46.46 -3.74
C ASP A 721 21.54 46.78 -2.24
N GLY A 722 20.42 46.36 -1.64
CA GLY A 722 20.07 46.56 -0.23
C GLY A 722 19.37 47.88 0.08
N THR A 723 19.02 48.68 -0.94
CA THR A 723 18.29 49.94 -0.76
C THR A 723 16.84 49.68 -0.34
N ILE A 724 16.39 50.30 0.76
CA ILE A 724 14.99 50.21 1.23
C ILE A 724 14.08 50.97 0.27
N LEU A 725 13.03 50.29 -0.18
CA LEU A 725 12.05 50.84 -1.11
C LEU A 725 10.85 51.46 -0.39
N LYS A 726 10.33 52.55 -0.97
CA LYS A 726 9.19 53.29 -0.44
C LYS A 726 8.29 53.80 -1.56
N THR A 727 6.98 53.76 -1.33
CA THR A 727 5.97 54.38 -2.18
C THR A 727 5.44 55.65 -1.49
N GLN A 728 5.61 56.81 -2.11
CA GLN A 728 5.17 58.12 -1.56
C GLN A 728 5.64 58.44 -0.12
N GLY A 729 6.70 57.78 0.38
CA GLY A 729 7.24 57.97 1.72
C GLY A 729 6.90 56.86 2.72
N GLU A 730 6.02 55.92 2.36
CA GLU A 730 5.63 54.74 3.12
C GLU A 730 6.32 53.48 2.58
N ASP A 731 6.46 52.45 3.43
CA ASP A 731 7.07 51.18 3.02
C ASP A 731 6.17 50.47 1.99
N ILE A 732 6.76 49.66 1.11
CA ILE A 732 5.97 48.82 0.19
C ILE A 732 5.16 47.82 1.03
N GLU A 733 3.85 47.78 0.81
CA GLU A 733 2.95 46.86 1.49
C GLU A 733 3.09 45.44 0.91
N ASP A 734 2.87 44.47 1.79
CA ASP A 734 2.67 43.09 1.38
C ASP A 734 1.40 42.99 0.53
N ARG A 735 1.42 42.18 -0.53
CA ARG A 735 0.39 42.19 -1.57
C ARG A 735 -0.97 41.71 -1.05
N ASP A 736 -0.97 40.73 -0.14
CA ASP A 736 -2.17 40.06 0.36
C ASP A 736 -2.24 39.95 1.87
N SER A 737 -1.26 40.52 2.58
CA SER A 737 -1.30 40.69 4.02
C SER A 737 -1.51 42.16 4.41
N PHE A 738 -2.34 42.40 5.43
CA PHE A 738 -2.48 43.74 6.04
C PHE A 738 -1.61 43.85 7.30
N LYS A 739 -1.11 45.05 7.62
CA LYS A 739 -0.37 45.24 8.88
C LYS A 739 -1.31 45.10 10.08
N ASP A 740 -1.00 44.13 10.94
CA ASP A 740 -1.75 43.79 12.13
C ASP A 740 -3.22 43.42 11.81
N THR A 741 -3.45 42.51 10.86
CA THR A 741 -4.81 42.07 10.42
C THR A 741 -5.65 41.49 11.56
N VAL A 742 -4.97 41.07 12.62
CA VAL A 742 -5.48 40.71 13.94
C VAL A 742 -6.07 41.91 14.72
N LYS A 743 -6.18 43.10 14.12
CA LYS A 743 -6.85 44.27 14.71
C LYS A 743 -8.37 44.12 14.72
N GLY A 744 -8.85 43.39 15.72
CA GLY A 744 -10.26 43.40 16.12
C GLY A 744 -10.48 43.41 17.61
N ASN A 745 -9.69 42.65 18.37
CA ASN A 745 -9.94 42.43 19.79
C ASN A 745 -8.68 42.76 20.61
N ASN A 746 -8.81 43.65 21.58
CA ASN A 746 -7.72 44.11 22.45
C ASN A 746 -7.22 43.02 23.44
N GLN A 747 -7.35 41.73 23.13
CA GLN A 747 -6.94 40.60 23.96
C GLN A 747 -6.40 39.45 23.09
N VAL A 748 -5.17 39.01 23.38
CA VAL A 748 -4.46 37.89 22.71
C VAL A 748 -5.31 36.61 22.65
N GLN A 749 -6.15 36.36 23.66
CA GLN A 749 -6.97 35.16 23.71
C GLN A 749 -8.08 35.14 22.63
N ASP A 750 -8.71 36.28 22.36
CA ASP A 750 -9.79 36.35 21.36
C ASP A 750 -9.27 36.08 19.94
N LEU A 751 -8.03 36.49 19.65
CA LEU A 751 -7.34 36.13 18.42
C LEU A 751 -7.16 34.62 18.31
N ILE A 752 -6.64 34.00 19.35
CA ILE A 752 -6.34 32.56 19.36
C ILE A 752 -7.63 31.76 19.21
N ASP A 753 -8.71 32.19 19.87
CA ASP A 753 -10.03 31.56 19.76
C ASP A 753 -10.59 31.67 18.33
N ASN A 754 -10.37 32.80 17.65
CA ASN A 754 -10.74 32.98 16.24
C ASN A 754 -10.03 31.96 15.31
N TYR A 755 -8.71 31.74 15.46
CA TYR A 755 -8.00 30.69 14.72
C TYR A 755 -8.52 29.29 15.04
N LYS A 756 -8.76 29.01 16.32
CA LYS A 756 -9.31 27.73 16.77
C LYS A 756 -10.66 27.45 16.11
N ASP A 757 -11.59 28.40 16.17
CA ASP A 757 -12.95 28.24 15.63
C ASP A 757 -12.92 28.02 14.11
N ARG A 758 -12.12 28.81 13.38
CA ARG A 758 -11.94 28.68 11.94
C ARG A 758 -11.33 27.33 11.53
N PHE A 759 -10.35 26.86 12.29
CA PHE A 759 -9.73 25.55 12.04
C PHE A 759 -10.73 24.41 12.32
N VAL A 760 -11.43 24.45 13.45
CA VAL A 760 -12.39 23.40 13.85
C VAL A 760 -13.58 23.35 12.89
N GLU A 761 -14.13 24.49 12.46
CA GLU A 761 -15.25 24.55 11.51
C GLU A 761 -14.92 23.84 10.19
N LYS A 762 -13.67 23.94 9.73
CA LYS A 762 -13.23 23.40 8.44
C LYS A 762 -12.67 21.98 8.53
N LEU A 763 -12.53 21.41 9.73
CA LEU A 763 -11.93 20.09 9.98
C LEU A 763 -12.85 18.91 9.65
N ASP A 764 -14.17 19.12 9.61
CA ASP A 764 -15.18 18.05 9.56
C ASP A 764 -15.08 17.09 8.34
N ASN A 765 -14.23 17.37 7.35
CA ASN A 765 -14.01 16.51 6.18
C ASN A 765 -12.53 16.34 5.74
N GLU A 766 -11.56 16.86 6.51
CA GLU A 766 -10.15 16.91 6.08
C GLU A 766 -9.21 16.24 7.12
N ASN A 767 -8.11 15.65 6.65
CA ASN A 767 -7.12 15.00 7.52
C ASN A 767 -6.18 16.06 8.12
N ASP A 768 -6.12 16.16 9.45
CA ASP A 768 -5.25 17.13 10.14
C ASP A 768 -3.74 16.84 10.00
N GLU A 769 -3.38 15.68 9.44
CA GLU A 769 -2.01 15.35 9.10
C GLU A 769 -1.53 15.96 7.78
N TYR A 770 -2.44 16.27 6.82
CA TYR A 770 -2.12 16.82 5.50
C TYR A 770 -3.13 17.91 5.13
N ILE A 771 -2.97 19.12 5.69
CA ILE A 771 -3.89 20.23 5.46
C ILE A 771 -3.18 21.45 4.85
N ASP A 772 -3.69 21.96 3.73
CA ASP A 772 -3.18 23.18 3.11
C ASP A 772 -3.48 24.39 4.02
N LYS A 773 -2.47 25.23 4.30
CA LYS A 773 -2.63 26.36 5.21
C LYS A 773 -3.72 27.36 4.80
N SER A 774 -3.96 27.51 3.49
CA SER A 774 -5.01 28.40 2.96
C SER A 774 -6.42 28.03 3.43
N ILE A 775 -6.61 26.82 3.95
CA ILE A 775 -7.89 26.36 4.50
C ILE A 775 -8.20 27.09 5.80
N TYR A 776 -7.24 27.22 6.73
CA TYR A 776 -7.50 27.70 8.09
C TYR A 776 -6.90 29.07 8.41
N ASN A 777 -5.89 29.53 7.68
CA ASN A 777 -5.28 30.83 7.93
C ASN A 777 -6.24 32.01 7.64
N TYR A 778 -5.92 33.17 8.21
CA TYR A 778 -6.54 34.44 7.82
C TYR A 778 -5.81 35.04 6.63
N GLU A 779 -4.48 35.09 6.72
CA GLU A 779 -3.56 35.56 5.69
C GLU A 779 -2.38 34.59 5.56
N ASP A 780 -1.53 34.78 4.55
CA ASP A 780 -0.38 33.91 4.35
C ASP A 780 0.83 34.29 5.19
N ASP A 781 0.86 35.47 5.79
CA ASP A 781 1.88 35.91 6.75
C ASP A 781 1.63 35.46 8.20
N ASP A 782 0.61 34.63 8.42
CA ASP A 782 0.26 34.05 9.72
C ASP A 782 0.31 32.51 9.70
N ASP A 783 0.43 31.91 10.89
CA ASP A 783 0.19 30.47 11.10
C ASP A 783 0.07 30.15 12.60
N PHE A 784 -0.50 28.99 12.94
CA PHE A 784 -0.61 28.54 14.33
C PHE A 784 -0.14 27.10 14.51
N GLU A 785 0.08 26.70 15.76
CA GLU A 785 0.34 25.32 16.11
C GLU A 785 -0.40 24.93 17.39
N ARG A 786 -0.81 23.66 17.53
CA ARG A 786 -1.65 23.22 18.65
C ARG A 786 -1.09 22.03 19.42
N ILE A 787 -1.26 22.09 20.73
CA ILE A 787 -0.87 21.05 21.68
C ILE A 787 -2.04 20.66 22.57
N VAL A 788 -2.02 19.44 23.11
CA VAL A 788 -2.93 19.01 24.18
C VAL A 788 -2.11 18.62 25.41
N ILE A 789 -2.53 19.14 26.57
CA ILE A 789 -1.82 18.93 27.83
C ILE A 789 -2.16 17.56 28.41
N THR A 790 -1.13 16.80 28.77
CA THR A 790 -1.26 15.55 29.54
C THR A 790 -0.38 15.62 30.79
N ASP A 791 -0.84 15.08 31.91
CA ASP A 791 -0.20 15.34 33.21
C ASP A 791 0.80 14.26 33.65
N GLU A 792 0.78 13.03 33.12
CA GLU A 792 1.64 11.96 33.63
C GLU A 792 2.08 11.01 32.50
N LYS A 793 3.21 10.34 32.70
CA LYS A 793 3.43 9.06 32.02
C LYS A 793 2.26 8.17 32.42
N GLU A 794 1.60 7.54 31.46
CA GLU A 794 0.48 6.66 31.74
C GLU A 794 1.02 5.26 32.08
N PHE A 795 0.28 4.49 32.87
CA PHE A 795 0.55 3.07 33.05
C PHE A 795 -0.71 2.35 32.59
N ASP A 796 -0.56 1.39 31.68
CA ASP A 796 -1.69 0.91 30.89
C ASP A 796 -1.48 -0.55 30.48
N LEU A 797 -2.19 -1.45 31.14
CA LEU A 797 -2.13 -2.89 30.96
C LEU A 797 -3.48 -3.48 30.56
N ALA A 798 -3.49 -4.22 29.45
CA ALA A 798 -4.66 -4.96 29.00
C ALA A 798 -4.50 -6.48 29.19
N LEU A 799 -5.56 -7.16 29.64
CA LEU A 799 -5.64 -8.61 29.82
C LEU A 799 -6.47 -9.26 28.70
N ARG A 800 -5.96 -10.34 28.10
CA ARG A 800 -6.72 -11.16 27.15
C ARG A 800 -6.75 -12.62 27.57
N LYS A 801 -7.94 -13.20 27.55
CA LYS A 801 -8.22 -14.58 27.92
C LYS A 801 -8.66 -15.36 26.69
N SER A 802 -8.10 -16.56 26.56
CA SER A 802 -8.39 -17.48 25.46
C SER A 802 -8.41 -18.92 25.95
N ILE A 803 -9.30 -19.74 25.39
CA ILE A 803 -9.20 -21.20 25.54
C ILE A 803 -8.14 -21.66 24.54
N SER A 804 -7.06 -22.29 25.00
CA SER A 804 -5.96 -22.78 24.16
C SER A 804 -6.02 -24.28 23.90
N LYS A 805 -6.58 -25.09 24.81
CA LYS A 805 -6.75 -26.53 24.61
C LYS A 805 -7.99 -27.10 25.31
N ILE A 806 -8.54 -28.18 24.77
CA ILE A 806 -9.61 -28.98 25.38
C ILE A 806 -9.30 -30.48 25.22
N GLY A 807 -9.60 -31.29 26.23
CA GLY A 807 -9.47 -32.75 26.15
C GLY A 807 -9.95 -33.47 27.41
N ASN A 808 -10.09 -34.80 27.33
CA ASN A 808 -10.57 -35.62 28.45
C ASN A 808 -9.44 -36.18 29.35
N SER A 809 -8.19 -35.89 29.02
CA SER A 809 -6.99 -36.24 29.78
C SER A 809 -5.83 -35.35 29.35
N PHE A 810 -4.75 -35.28 30.15
CA PHE A 810 -3.53 -34.55 29.80
C PHE A 810 -2.99 -34.89 28.40
N GLU A 811 -2.93 -36.19 28.07
CA GLU A 811 -2.42 -36.69 26.78
C GLU A 811 -3.36 -36.38 25.60
N ASN A 812 -4.64 -36.12 25.87
CA ASN A 812 -5.68 -35.89 24.86
C ASN A 812 -6.10 -34.43 24.73
N MET A 813 -5.40 -33.49 25.38
CA MET A 813 -5.61 -32.06 25.21
C MET A 813 -5.24 -31.63 23.79
N LYS A 814 -6.19 -31.09 23.03
CA LYS A 814 -5.99 -30.63 21.66
C LYS A 814 -6.06 -29.12 21.59
N ASP A 815 -5.17 -28.53 20.79
CA ASP A 815 -5.15 -27.09 20.54
C ASP A 815 -6.44 -26.62 19.87
N THR A 816 -7.00 -25.55 20.42
CA THR A 816 -8.13 -24.82 19.86
C THR A 816 -7.57 -23.77 18.90
N GLN A 817 -7.75 -24.01 17.59
CA GLN A 817 -7.21 -23.16 16.54
C GLN A 817 -7.81 -21.74 16.60
N ASN A 818 -7.00 -20.71 16.33
CA ASN A 818 -7.41 -19.30 16.14
C ASN A 818 -8.09 -18.60 17.33
N ARG A 819 -7.76 -18.96 18.58
CA ARG A 819 -8.35 -18.33 19.78
C ARG A 819 -7.43 -17.40 20.57
N LEU A 820 -6.12 -17.50 20.36
CA LEU A 820 -5.19 -16.54 20.94
C LEU A 820 -5.46 -15.13 20.38
N PRO A 821 -5.25 -14.06 21.15
CA PRO A 821 -5.42 -12.69 20.67
C PRO A 821 -4.54 -12.42 19.45
N ASP A 822 -5.18 -12.01 18.36
CA ASP A 822 -4.59 -11.46 17.16
C ASP A 822 -4.46 -9.94 17.32
N ILE A 823 -3.22 -9.45 17.21
CA ILE A 823 -2.88 -8.03 17.31
C ILE A 823 -2.43 -7.62 15.93
N ASN A 824 -3.23 -6.75 15.30
CA ASN A 824 -3.02 -6.26 13.95
C ASN A 824 -3.06 -4.72 13.90
N ASP A 825 -2.95 -4.12 12.72
CA ASP A 825 -2.97 -2.65 12.58
C ASP A 825 -4.24 -2.00 13.09
N VAL A 826 -5.38 -2.71 13.03
CA VAL A 826 -6.64 -2.20 13.58
C VAL A 826 -6.57 -2.13 15.10
N THR A 827 -5.99 -3.16 15.74
CA THR A 827 -5.71 -3.14 17.19
C THR A 827 -4.88 -1.92 17.58
N VAL A 828 -3.76 -1.70 16.88
CA VAL A 828 -2.83 -0.58 17.15
C VAL A 828 -3.48 0.78 16.90
N ASN A 829 -4.18 0.93 15.78
CA ASN A 829 -4.86 2.19 15.44
C ASN A 829 -5.99 2.50 16.41
N ASN A 830 -6.70 1.49 16.92
CA ASN A 830 -7.71 1.69 17.95
C ASN A 830 -7.08 2.15 19.28
N CYS A 831 -5.96 1.53 19.68
CA CYS A 831 -5.20 1.96 20.86
C CYS A 831 -4.74 3.42 20.73
N LYS A 832 -4.15 3.80 19.58
CA LYS A 832 -3.75 5.21 19.32
C LYS A 832 -4.92 6.20 19.42
N LYS A 833 -6.11 5.79 18.96
CA LYS A 833 -7.32 6.63 18.92
C LYS A 833 -8.04 6.73 20.28
N THR A 834 -8.11 5.62 21.01
CA THR A 834 -9.01 5.48 22.16
C THR A 834 -8.30 5.25 23.49
N GLY A 835 -6.99 4.97 23.47
CA GLY A 835 -6.25 4.45 24.61
C GLY A 835 -6.16 2.93 24.57
N THR A 836 -7.27 2.25 24.32
CA THR A 836 -7.37 0.79 24.40
C THR A 836 -7.27 0.09 23.04
N GLY A 837 -6.55 -1.02 22.96
CA GLY A 837 -6.43 -1.85 21.76
C GLY A 837 -7.69 -2.67 21.46
N ALA A 838 -8.06 -2.74 20.17
CA ALA A 838 -9.12 -3.64 19.69
C ALA A 838 -8.52 -5.02 19.38
N TYR A 839 -8.46 -5.93 20.35
CA TYR A 839 -7.86 -7.26 20.19
C TYR A 839 -8.83 -8.21 19.50
N TYR A 840 -8.37 -8.88 18.45
CA TYR A 840 -9.18 -9.78 17.67
C TYR A 840 -8.99 -11.21 18.16
N HIS A 841 -10.04 -11.88 18.61
CA HIS A 841 -9.99 -13.32 18.88
C HIS A 841 -11.38 -13.94 18.90
N ASN A 842 -11.46 -15.21 18.49
CA ASN A 842 -12.68 -16.00 18.51
C ASN A 842 -13.13 -16.27 19.96
N LYS A 843 -14.39 -15.95 20.24
CA LYS A 843 -15.06 -16.09 21.54
C LYS A 843 -16.21 -17.09 21.50
N GLU A 844 -16.26 -17.97 20.50
CA GLU A 844 -17.36 -18.91 20.28
C GLU A 844 -17.36 -19.88 21.45
N ALA A 845 -18.53 -20.14 22.02
CA ALA A 845 -18.60 -21.10 23.10
C ALA A 845 -18.18 -22.48 22.59
N LEU A 846 -17.09 -23.03 23.13
CA LEU A 846 -16.59 -24.34 22.72
C LEU A 846 -17.36 -25.46 23.41
N LYS A 847 -17.71 -26.49 22.66
CA LYS A 847 -18.44 -27.65 23.18
C LYS A 847 -17.52 -28.53 24.02
N VAL A 848 -17.98 -28.87 25.22
CA VAL A 848 -17.25 -29.73 26.18
C VAL A 848 -18.21 -30.76 26.79
N LYS A 849 -17.66 -31.89 27.24
CA LYS A 849 -18.40 -32.92 27.97
C LYS A 849 -18.06 -32.88 29.45
N LEU A 850 -18.87 -33.58 30.25
CA LEU A 850 -18.58 -33.78 31.67
C LEU A 850 -17.21 -34.45 31.84
N GLY A 851 -16.38 -33.90 32.72
CA GLY A 851 -15.03 -34.40 33.00
C GLY A 851 -13.94 -33.89 32.05
N ASP A 852 -14.28 -33.16 30.99
CA ASP A 852 -13.26 -32.55 30.12
C ASP A 852 -12.45 -31.47 30.88
N TYR A 853 -11.19 -31.35 30.50
CA TYR A 853 -10.26 -30.32 30.93
C TYR A 853 -10.18 -29.21 29.87
N VAL A 854 -10.09 -27.97 30.33
CA VAL A 854 -10.00 -26.77 29.53
C VAL A 854 -8.77 -25.99 29.97
N GLU A 855 -7.83 -25.76 29.05
CA GLU A 855 -6.67 -24.89 29.27
C GLU A 855 -7.03 -23.47 28.87
N TYR A 856 -6.93 -22.56 29.83
CA TYR A 856 -7.05 -21.12 29.59
C TYR A 856 -5.66 -20.50 29.54
N THR A 857 -5.39 -19.76 28.47
CA THR A 857 -4.22 -18.89 28.34
C THR A 857 -4.64 -17.45 28.63
N ILE A 858 -3.99 -16.84 29.62
CA ILE A 858 -4.17 -15.44 30.02
C ILE A 858 -2.90 -14.67 29.62
N ARG A 859 -3.06 -13.60 28.83
CA ARG A 859 -1.98 -12.73 28.38
C ARG A 859 -2.19 -11.30 28.84
N ILE A 860 -1.12 -10.63 29.22
CA ILE A 860 -1.12 -9.23 29.60
C ILE A 860 -0.19 -8.47 28.68
N TYR A 861 -0.66 -7.34 28.16
CA TYR A 861 0.04 -6.46 27.23
C TYR A 861 0.17 -5.07 27.85
N ASN A 862 1.25 -4.34 27.51
CA ASN A 862 1.38 -2.92 27.84
C ASN A 862 0.90 -2.09 26.65
N GLU A 863 -0.15 -1.31 26.84
CA GLU A 863 -0.76 -0.45 25.82
C GLU A 863 -0.21 0.99 25.86
N GLY A 864 0.60 1.32 26.88
CA GLY A 864 1.28 2.59 27.02
C GLY A 864 2.23 2.90 25.85
N SER A 865 2.36 4.19 25.53
CA SER A 865 3.30 4.66 24.50
C SER A 865 4.75 4.52 24.96
N ILE A 866 5.71 4.69 24.05
CA ILE A 866 7.15 4.57 24.36
C ILE A 866 7.60 5.47 25.52
N VAL A 867 6.93 6.61 25.73
CA VAL A 867 7.30 7.59 26.76
C VAL A 867 6.61 7.39 28.11
N ASP A 868 5.75 6.37 28.22
CA ASP A 868 4.92 6.06 29.39
C ASP A 868 5.64 5.14 30.40
N TYR A 869 4.94 4.63 31.41
CA TYR A 869 5.51 3.70 32.38
C TYR A 869 5.53 2.27 31.83
N SER A 870 6.66 1.59 32.05
CA SER A 870 6.71 0.13 31.94
C SER A 870 6.08 -0.50 33.17
N GLY A 871 5.65 -1.75 33.11
CA GLY A 871 5.13 -2.43 34.30
C GLY A 871 4.60 -3.82 33.99
N TYR A 872 3.96 -4.45 34.97
CA TYR A 872 3.46 -5.82 34.83
C TYR A 872 2.28 -6.10 35.77
N ALA A 873 1.54 -7.17 35.51
CA ALA A 873 0.50 -7.65 36.42
C ALA A 873 1.16 -8.43 37.57
N LYS A 874 0.94 -7.97 38.80
CA LYS A 874 1.47 -8.60 40.02
C LYS A 874 0.50 -9.61 40.62
N GLN A 875 -0.80 -9.43 40.40
CA GLN A 875 -1.83 -10.38 40.79
C GLN A 875 -2.96 -10.44 39.77
N ILE A 876 -3.39 -11.65 39.42
CA ILE A 876 -4.52 -11.92 38.52
C ILE A 876 -5.53 -12.77 39.29
N THR A 877 -6.83 -12.47 39.16
CA THR A 877 -7.90 -13.32 39.71
C THR A 877 -8.74 -13.88 38.57
N ASP A 878 -8.99 -15.19 38.58
CA ASP A 878 -9.86 -15.90 37.64
C ASP A 878 -11.12 -16.42 38.35
N TYR A 879 -12.28 -15.95 37.93
CA TYR A 879 -13.59 -16.27 38.51
C TYR A 879 -14.26 -17.40 37.72
N LEU A 880 -14.43 -18.56 38.36
CA LEU A 880 -14.94 -19.77 37.72
C LEU A 880 -16.46 -19.90 37.90
N PRO A 881 -17.21 -20.31 36.85
CA PRO A 881 -18.65 -20.52 36.92
C PRO A 881 -19.00 -21.79 37.71
N ASP A 882 -20.24 -21.88 38.22
CA ASP A 882 -20.75 -23.11 38.80
C ASP A 882 -20.70 -24.24 37.77
N GLY A 883 -20.14 -25.38 38.14
CA GLY A 883 -19.94 -26.50 37.22
C GLY A 883 -18.52 -26.61 36.66
N MET A 884 -17.63 -25.66 36.95
CA MET A 884 -16.21 -25.70 36.61
C MET A 884 -15.34 -25.54 37.86
N GLU A 885 -14.26 -26.32 37.98
CA GLU A 885 -13.30 -26.23 39.09
C GLU A 885 -11.85 -26.12 38.59
N PHE A 886 -10.97 -25.48 39.36
CA PHE A 886 -9.53 -25.46 39.07
C PHE A 886 -8.91 -26.84 39.29
N GLU A 887 -8.05 -27.27 38.36
CA GLU A 887 -7.32 -28.55 38.40
C GLU A 887 -5.81 -28.34 38.57
N ALA A 888 -5.20 -27.48 37.74
CA ALA A 888 -3.74 -27.33 37.69
C ALA A 888 -3.28 -25.98 37.12
N ILE A 889 -2.05 -25.58 37.46
CA ILE A 889 -1.30 -24.54 36.73
C ILE A 889 -0.27 -25.19 35.82
N VAL A 890 -0.01 -24.61 34.65
CA VAL A 890 0.95 -25.14 33.68
C VAL A 890 2.34 -24.56 33.95
N ASN A 891 3.34 -25.44 34.12
CA ASN A 891 4.74 -25.09 34.32
C ASN A 891 5.43 -24.69 33.00
N LYS A 892 6.62 -24.08 33.08
CA LYS A 892 7.38 -23.61 31.90
C LYS A 892 7.67 -24.68 30.84
N ASP A 893 7.76 -25.95 31.24
CA ASP A 893 7.97 -27.11 30.37
C ASP A 893 6.66 -27.70 29.80
N GLY A 894 5.51 -27.11 30.14
CA GLY A 894 4.18 -27.56 29.73
C GLY A 894 3.54 -28.59 30.67
N ASN A 895 4.25 -29.08 31.70
CA ASN A 895 3.71 -30.05 32.64
C ASN A 895 2.71 -29.41 33.61
N TRP A 896 1.72 -30.19 34.05
CA TRP A 896 0.71 -29.73 35.00
C TRP A 896 1.20 -29.84 36.44
N ILE A 897 1.02 -28.78 37.21
CA ILE A 897 1.20 -28.76 38.65
C ILE A 897 -0.19 -28.78 39.28
N ASN A 898 -0.61 -29.97 39.72
CA ASN A 898 -1.92 -30.24 40.32
C ASN A 898 -1.84 -30.57 41.83
N THR A 899 -0.66 -30.46 42.43
CA THR A 899 -0.45 -30.68 43.86
C THR A 899 0.01 -29.37 44.51
N ALA A 900 -0.73 -28.92 45.53
CA ALA A 900 -0.37 -27.73 46.28
C ALA A 900 0.73 -28.02 47.32
N SER A 901 1.69 -27.11 47.43
CA SER A 901 2.67 -27.04 48.51
C SER A 901 2.26 -25.91 49.45
N ASN A 902 2.02 -26.21 50.73
CA ASN A 902 1.52 -25.25 51.73
C ASN A 902 0.27 -24.46 51.29
N GLY A 903 -0.64 -25.12 50.54
CA GLY A 903 -1.87 -24.50 50.04
C GLY A 903 -1.72 -23.65 48.78
N LYS A 904 -0.51 -23.58 48.19
CA LYS A 904 -0.24 -22.90 46.92
C LYS A 904 0.27 -23.85 45.84
N TYR A 905 -0.08 -23.60 44.59
CA TYR A 905 0.48 -24.27 43.42
C TYR A 905 1.60 -23.40 42.86
N ILE A 906 2.82 -23.93 42.77
CA ILE A 906 4.03 -23.11 42.52
C ILE A 906 4.72 -23.61 41.26
N THR A 907 4.93 -22.73 40.29
CA THR A 907 5.68 -23.05 39.08
C THR A 907 7.18 -22.82 39.25
N GLU A 908 7.98 -23.45 38.41
CA GLU A 908 9.42 -23.17 38.37
C GLU A 908 9.67 -21.75 37.86
N LYS A 909 10.65 -21.07 38.44
CA LYS A 909 11.06 -19.74 37.98
C LYS A 909 12.01 -19.86 36.77
N ASN A 910 11.83 -18.99 35.78
CA ASN A 910 12.81 -18.74 34.73
C ASN A 910 13.08 -17.24 34.60
N SER A 911 13.74 -16.84 33.52
CA SER A 911 14.08 -15.42 33.31
C SER A 911 12.88 -14.50 33.06
N TYR A 912 11.67 -15.04 32.97
CA TYR A 912 10.40 -14.32 32.85
C TYR A 912 9.54 -14.42 34.12
N GLY A 913 10.14 -14.87 35.23
CA GLY A 913 9.49 -15.03 36.53
C GLY A 913 8.93 -16.43 36.77
N GLY A 914 7.97 -16.52 37.68
CA GLY A 914 7.19 -17.71 37.99
C GLY A 914 5.87 -17.34 38.66
N TYR A 915 5.06 -18.33 39.01
CA TYR A 915 3.70 -18.11 39.49
C TYR A 915 3.42 -18.89 40.78
N GLU A 916 2.74 -18.22 41.70
CA GLU A 916 2.17 -18.83 42.90
C GLU A 916 0.65 -18.68 42.87
N LEU A 917 -0.08 -19.80 42.85
CA LEU A 917 -1.53 -19.81 42.69
C LEU A 917 -2.23 -20.34 43.95
N THR A 918 -3.31 -19.68 44.35
CA THR A 918 -4.21 -20.10 45.44
C THR A 918 -5.62 -20.33 44.89
N TYR A 919 -6.21 -21.50 45.15
CA TYR A 919 -7.59 -21.81 44.75
C TYR A 919 -8.55 -21.63 45.93
N ASP A 920 -9.38 -20.59 45.87
CA ASP A 920 -10.48 -20.35 46.81
C ASP A 920 -11.72 -21.12 46.34
N LYS A 921 -11.78 -22.40 46.74
CA LYS A 921 -12.88 -23.30 46.38
C LYS A 921 -14.25 -22.84 46.90
N ALA A 922 -14.31 -22.06 47.98
CA ALA A 922 -15.58 -21.60 48.55
C ALA A 922 -16.26 -20.54 47.69
N ASN A 923 -15.46 -19.68 47.06
CA ASN A 923 -15.94 -18.63 46.15
C ASN A 923 -15.69 -18.94 44.66
N ASN A 924 -15.25 -20.17 44.37
CA ASN A 924 -14.91 -20.67 43.05
C ASN A 924 -14.02 -19.72 42.24
N LYS A 925 -12.93 -19.23 42.85
CA LYS A 925 -11.99 -18.31 42.18
C LYS A 925 -10.53 -18.70 42.43
N VAL A 926 -9.69 -18.35 41.48
CA VAL A 926 -8.26 -18.66 41.45
C VAL A 926 -7.49 -17.35 41.53
N ILE A 927 -6.57 -17.23 42.48
CA ILE A 927 -5.73 -16.04 42.67
C ILE A 927 -4.30 -16.42 42.28
N ILE A 928 -3.72 -15.67 41.35
CA ILE A 928 -2.39 -15.93 40.77
C ILE A 928 -1.48 -14.77 41.13
N ASP A 929 -0.49 -15.01 42.00
CA ASP A 929 0.58 -14.07 42.31
C ASP A 929 1.72 -14.26 41.29
N CYS A 930 2.13 -13.17 40.63
CA CYS A 930 3.22 -13.17 39.66
C CYS A 930 4.53 -12.81 40.35
N ILE A 931 5.53 -13.70 40.27
CA ILE A 931 6.75 -13.66 41.09
C ILE A 931 7.96 -13.39 40.20
N ASP A 932 8.79 -12.42 40.60
CA ASP A 932 10.02 -12.01 39.88
C ASP A 932 9.77 -11.75 38.39
N THR A 933 8.58 -11.24 38.05
CA THR A 933 8.17 -10.98 36.67
C THR A 933 8.87 -9.72 36.15
N PRO A 934 9.58 -9.77 35.01
CA PRO A 934 10.14 -8.57 34.41
C PRO A 934 9.04 -7.65 33.91
N ALA A 935 9.30 -6.34 33.91
CA ALA A 935 8.35 -5.37 33.40
C ALA A 935 8.19 -5.46 31.88
N LEU A 936 6.95 -5.34 31.41
CA LEU A 936 6.63 -5.10 30.00
C LEU A 936 7.07 -3.67 29.66
N ASN A 937 8.14 -3.57 28.88
CA ASN A 937 8.75 -2.31 28.48
C ASN A 937 7.82 -1.53 27.53
N THR A 938 7.80 -0.21 27.61
CA THR A 938 7.09 0.66 26.65
C THR A 938 7.62 0.60 25.22
N LYS A 939 8.85 0.10 25.03
CA LYS A 939 9.38 -0.32 23.71
C LYS A 939 8.60 -1.48 23.09
N ASN A 940 7.86 -2.24 23.89
CA ASN A 940 6.99 -3.33 23.47
C ASN A 940 5.52 -2.94 23.51
N ASN A 941 5.20 -1.67 23.27
CA ASN A 941 3.83 -1.24 23.06
C ASN A 941 3.16 -2.06 21.94
N LEU A 942 1.84 -1.95 21.83
CA LEU A 942 1.07 -2.72 20.83
C LEU A 942 1.58 -2.59 19.40
N ASN A 943 2.17 -1.45 19.02
CA ASN A 943 2.79 -1.30 17.72
C ASN A 943 3.96 -2.29 17.58
N THR A 944 4.88 -2.33 18.53
CA THR A 944 5.97 -3.32 18.54
C THR A 944 5.47 -4.77 18.64
N VAL A 945 4.36 -5.04 19.33
CA VAL A 945 3.82 -6.41 19.39
C VAL A 945 3.19 -6.84 18.07
N ASN A 946 2.36 -6.00 17.45
CA ASN A 946 1.81 -6.19 16.11
C ASN A 946 2.93 -6.49 15.11
N ASN A 947 3.98 -5.68 15.18
CA ASN A 947 5.19 -5.80 14.42
C ASN A 947 5.86 -7.19 14.57
N LEU A 948 6.04 -7.67 15.80
CA LEU A 948 6.62 -8.99 16.07
C LEU A 948 5.72 -10.15 15.62
N TYR A 949 4.39 -10.01 15.75
CA TYR A 949 3.44 -11.04 15.36
C TYR A 949 3.32 -11.19 13.86
N LYS A 950 3.15 -10.06 13.17
CA LYS A 950 3.27 -10.01 11.72
C LYS A 950 4.60 -10.72 11.36
N SER A 951 5.73 -10.34 11.99
CA SER A 951 7.09 -10.84 11.64
C SER A 951 7.33 -12.31 11.86
N LYS A 952 6.37 -12.98 12.51
CA LYS A 952 6.54 -14.32 13.08
C LYS A 952 7.83 -14.40 13.89
N ALA A 953 8.32 -13.27 14.42
CA ALA A 953 9.49 -13.25 15.26
C ALA A 953 9.20 -14.08 16.50
N LYS A 954 10.24 -14.76 16.99
CA LYS A 954 10.09 -15.55 18.20
C LYS A 954 9.89 -14.60 19.38
N ILE A 955 8.66 -14.52 19.86
CA ILE A 955 8.34 -13.83 21.10
C ILE A 955 8.76 -14.71 22.27
N ASN A 956 9.59 -14.15 23.14
CA ASN A 956 10.06 -14.84 24.32
C ASN A 956 9.15 -14.50 25.50
N GLY A 957 8.88 -15.50 26.33
CA GLY A 957 8.05 -15.40 27.52
C GLY A 957 8.16 -16.70 28.31
N TYR A 958 7.36 -16.80 29.36
CA TYR A 958 7.47 -17.88 30.34
C TYR A 958 7.49 -19.30 29.74
N TYR A 959 6.72 -19.55 28.67
CA TYR A 959 6.60 -20.87 28.03
C TYR A 959 7.45 -21.05 26.75
N THR A 960 8.23 -20.04 26.31
CA THR A 960 8.90 -20.07 25.00
C THR A 960 10.44 -19.98 25.05
N SER A 961 11.04 -19.60 26.19
CA SER A 961 12.50 -19.56 26.41
C SER A 961 12.86 -19.61 27.90
N ASP A 962 13.99 -20.23 28.24
CA ASP A 962 14.54 -20.23 29.62
C ASP A 962 15.46 -19.03 29.89
N GLU A 963 16.10 -18.48 28.85
CA GLU A 963 16.96 -17.29 28.93
C GLU A 963 16.23 -16.02 28.48
N PHE A 964 16.44 -14.92 29.23
CA PHE A 964 16.04 -13.56 28.83
C PHE A 964 17.00 -13.05 27.75
N LYS A 965 16.48 -12.79 26.54
CA LYS A 965 17.31 -12.42 25.39
C LYS A 965 17.40 -10.91 25.16
N SER A 966 16.27 -10.22 25.22
CA SER A 966 16.20 -8.77 25.08
C SER A 966 14.83 -8.26 25.49
N ASP A 967 14.79 -7.01 25.95
CA ASP A 967 13.55 -6.28 26.21
C ASP A 967 12.64 -6.34 25.00
N THR A 968 13.15 -6.09 23.78
CA THR A 968 12.37 -6.06 22.54
C THR A 968 11.65 -7.36 22.15
N SER A 969 11.99 -8.49 22.77
CA SER A 969 11.39 -9.80 22.47
C SER A 969 10.38 -10.28 23.52
N TYR A 970 10.28 -9.58 24.65
CA TYR A 970 9.34 -9.87 25.74
C TYR A 970 8.07 -9.01 25.60
N ALA A 971 7.16 -9.47 24.75
CA ALA A 971 6.02 -8.66 24.28
C ALA A 971 4.74 -8.78 25.14
N TYR A 972 4.63 -9.82 25.95
CA TYR A 972 3.49 -10.04 26.83
C TYR A 972 3.88 -10.91 28.03
N GLN A 973 3.18 -10.73 29.14
CA GLN A 973 3.21 -11.64 30.28
C GLN A 973 2.15 -12.72 30.04
N GLU A 974 2.45 -14.00 30.30
CA GLU A 974 1.55 -15.13 29.99
C GLU A 974 1.53 -16.15 31.12
N VAL A 975 0.32 -16.54 31.54
CA VAL A 975 0.07 -17.66 32.46
C VAL A 975 -1.01 -18.59 31.92
N LYS A 976 -0.88 -19.89 32.16
CA LYS A 976 -1.84 -20.91 31.75
C LYS A 976 -2.35 -21.72 32.93
N ILE A 977 -3.65 -21.90 32.99
CA ILE A 977 -4.35 -22.68 34.02
C ILE A 977 -5.28 -23.70 33.37
N ILE A 978 -5.51 -24.79 34.08
CA ILE A 978 -6.37 -25.89 33.68
C ILE A 978 -7.57 -25.92 34.62
N CYS A 979 -8.75 -25.91 34.03
CA CYS A 979 -10.01 -26.11 34.74
C CYS A 979 -10.69 -27.38 34.24
N LYS A 980 -11.50 -28.00 35.10
CA LYS A 980 -12.23 -29.22 34.82
C LYS A 980 -13.73 -28.97 34.85
N VAL A 981 -14.43 -29.49 33.85
CA VAL A 981 -15.90 -29.53 33.83
C VAL A 981 -16.37 -30.60 34.82
N THR A 982 -17.03 -30.16 35.89
CA THR A 982 -17.45 -31.05 36.97
C THR A 982 -18.61 -31.95 36.54
N LYS A 983 -18.79 -33.10 37.23
CA LYS A 983 -19.92 -34.01 36.99
C LYS A 983 -21.29 -33.39 37.31
N SER A 984 -21.31 -32.35 38.15
CA SER A 984 -22.52 -31.59 38.51
C SER A 984 -22.88 -30.50 37.52
N ALA A 985 -22.06 -30.27 36.48
CA ALA A 985 -22.34 -29.24 35.49
C ALA A 985 -23.64 -29.56 34.74
N LYS A 986 -24.51 -28.56 34.63
CA LYS A 986 -25.75 -28.66 33.84
C LYS A 986 -25.43 -28.42 32.37
N GLN A 987 -26.34 -28.83 31.47
CA GLN A 987 -26.29 -28.43 30.06
C GLN A 987 -26.53 -26.92 29.95
N ALA A 988 -25.45 -26.14 30.00
CA ALA A 988 -25.46 -24.68 30.05
C ALA A 988 -24.13 -24.12 29.52
N TYR A 989 -24.09 -22.79 29.37
CA TYR A 989 -22.86 -22.06 29.12
C TYR A 989 -22.14 -21.86 30.46
N LEU A 990 -20.83 -22.12 30.47
CA LEU A 990 -19.95 -21.89 31.60
C LEU A 990 -18.97 -20.77 31.22
N THR A 991 -19.19 -19.56 31.73
CA THR A 991 -18.34 -18.40 31.44
C THR A 991 -17.29 -18.21 32.53
N ASN A 992 -16.01 -18.16 32.15
CA ASN A 992 -14.88 -17.91 33.03
C ASN A 992 -14.31 -16.50 32.76
N VAL A 993 -14.11 -15.69 33.80
CA VAL A 993 -13.67 -14.29 33.70
C VAL A 993 -12.36 -14.08 34.46
N ALA A 994 -11.34 -13.50 33.83
CA ALA A 994 -10.07 -13.12 34.47
C ALA A 994 -9.96 -11.60 34.59
N GLU A 995 -9.35 -11.11 35.67
CA GLU A 995 -9.13 -9.68 36.00
C GLU A 995 -7.72 -9.46 36.55
N ILE A 996 -7.04 -8.39 36.13
CA ILE A 996 -5.82 -7.92 36.80
C ILE A 996 -6.21 -7.27 38.13
N THR A 997 -5.88 -7.93 39.23
CA THR A 997 -6.29 -7.49 40.58
C THR A 997 -5.18 -6.79 41.36
N ASN A 998 -3.96 -6.78 40.83
CA ASN A 998 -2.88 -5.87 41.23
C ASN A 998 -1.89 -5.69 40.07
N SER A 999 -1.48 -4.46 39.81
CA SER A 999 -0.51 -4.08 38.77
C SER A 999 0.53 -3.12 39.35
N VAL A 1000 1.72 -3.09 38.75
CA VAL A 1000 2.85 -2.28 39.23
C VAL A 1000 3.54 -1.59 38.07
N ALA A 1001 3.73 -0.28 38.21
CA ALA A 1001 4.53 0.52 37.29
C ALA A 1001 6.01 0.53 37.71
N ILE A 1002 6.92 0.72 36.75
CA ILE A 1002 8.35 0.89 36.99
C ILE A 1002 8.73 2.36 36.82
N VAL A 1003 9.20 2.98 37.90
CA VAL A 1003 9.69 4.36 37.95
C VAL A 1003 11.17 4.33 38.30
N ASP A 1004 12.02 4.85 37.41
CA ASP A 1004 13.48 4.88 37.58
C ASP A 1004 14.11 3.54 37.99
N GLY A 1005 13.55 2.44 37.46
CA GLY A 1005 13.99 1.07 37.73
C GLY A 1005 13.46 0.47 39.05
N GLN A 1006 12.54 1.13 39.74
CA GLN A 1006 11.88 0.62 40.96
C GLN A 1006 10.38 0.42 40.76
N GLU A 1007 9.82 -0.54 41.49
CA GLU A 1007 8.38 -0.81 41.54
C GLU A 1007 7.63 0.30 42.28
N ASP A 1008 6.56 0.80 41.67
CA ASP A 1008 5.61 1.73 42.28
C ASP A 1008 4.17 1.24 42.05
N GLU A 1009 3.51 0.80 43.13
CA GLU A 1009 2.11 0.35 43.13
C GLU A 1009 1.11 1.51 43.29
N THR A 1010 1.59 2.73 43.54
CA THR A 1010 0.73 3.90 43.72
C THR A 1010 0.25 4.45 42.37
N ILE A 1011 1.04 4.27 41.31
CA ILE A 1011 0.64 4.55 39.94
C ILE A 1011 -0.39 3.51 39.52
N LYS A 1012 -1.56 3.98 39.12
CA LYS A 1012 -2.67 3.12 38.71
C LYS A 1012 -2.74 3.00 37.20
N ASP A 1013 -3.32 1.89 36.80
CA ASP A 1013 -3.72 1.66 35.43
C ASP A 1013 -4.66 2.79 34.96
N ARG A 1014 -4.49 3.23 33.72
CA ARG A 1014 -5.07 4.47 33.19
C ARG A 1014 -6.60 4.44 33.21
N ASP A 1015 -7.18 3.33 32.80
CA ASP A 1015 -8.61 3.14 32.54
C ASP A 1015 -9.21 1.95 33.28
N SER A 1016 -8.40 1.17 34.00
CA SER A 1016 -8.90 0.10 34.85
C SER A 1016 -8.78 0.36 36.35
N ILE A 1017 -9.70 -0.21 37.13
CA ILE A 1017 -9.66 -0.15 38.61
C ILE A 1017 -9.54 -1.56 39.19
N ALA A 1018 -8.40 -1.91 39.76
CA ALA A 1018 -8.21 -3.24 40.33
C ALA A 1018 -9.30 -3.66 41.37
N LYS A 1019 -9.76 -4.91 41.28
CA LYS A 1019 -10.70 -5.59 42.22
C LYS A 1019 -12.10 -4.96 42.23
N ASN A 1020 -12.60 -4.58 41.06
CA ASN A 1020 -13.88 -3.89 40.95
C ASN A 1020 -15.01 -4.75 40.37
N ILE A 1021 -14.69 -5.95 39.86
CA ILE A 1021 -15.69 -6.84 39.26
C ILE A 1021 -16.46 -7.56 40.37
N GLU A 1022 -17.78 -7.40 40.36
CA GLU A 1022 -18.70 -8.06 41.27
C GLU A 1022 -19.34 -9.27 40.57
N ILE A 1023 -18.97 -10.48 40.99
CA ILE A 1023 -19.63 -11.72 40.55
C ILE A 1023 -20.98 -11.86 41.28
N THR A 1024 -22.07 -11.98 40.52
CA THR A 1024 -23.46 -12.02 41.03
C THR A 1024 -24.31 -13.11 40.36
N LYS A 1025 -25.47 -13.40 40.96
CA LYS A 1025 -26.54 -14.22 40.36
C LYS A 1025 -27.67 -13.39 39.75
N GLU A 1026 -27.63 -12.06 39.88
CA GLU A 1026 -28.55 -11.14 39.21
C GLU A 1026 -28.17 -10.95 37.73
N VAL A 1027 -28.93 -10.19 36.94
CA VAL A 1027 -28.57 -9.90 35.53
C VAL A 1027 -27.28 -9.07 35.46
N SER A 1028 -26.39 -9.35 34.50
CA SER A 1028 -25.12 -8.62 34.37
C SER A 1028 -25.36 -7.14 34.06
N ASN A 1029 -24.47 -6.27 34.54
CA ASN A 1029 -24.53 -4.84 34.29
C ASN A 1029 -23.12 -4.26 34.18
N VAL A 1030 -22.71 -3.98 32.94
CA VAL A 1030 -21.38 -3.43 32.60
C VAL A 1030 -21.12 -2.11 33.33
N SER A 1031 -22.09 -1.18 33.36
CA SER A 1031 -21.93 0.13 34.02
C SER A 1031 -21.75 0.05 35.55
N LYS A 1032 -22.18 -1.07 36.16
CA LYS A 1032 -22.01 -1.35 37.59
C LYS A 1032 -20.92 -2.38 37.87
N LYS A 1033 -20.18 -2.80 36.84
CA LYS A 1033 -19.13 -3.83 36.91
C LYS A 1033 -19.61 -5.15 37.52
N ARG A 1034 -20.86 -5.52 37.23
CA ARG A 1034 -21.51 -6.75 37.73
C ARG A 1034 -21.58 -7.80 36.65
N VAL A 1035 -21.11 -9.01 36.95
CA VAL A 1035 -21.12 -10.14 36.01
C VAL A 1035 -21.86 -11.32 36.60
N ASN A 1036 -22.80 -11.87 35.84
CA ASN A 1036 -23.36 -13.18 36.11
C ASN A 1036 -22.80 -14.21 35.16
N LEU A 1037 -21.88 -15.03 35.66
CA LEU A 1037 -21.15 -16.03 34.88
C LEU A 1037 -22.07 -17.03 34.14
N ASP A 1038 -23.30 -17.26 34.62
CA ASP A 1038 -24.25 -18.21 34.03
C ASP A 1038 -24.96 -17.64 32.79
N THR A 1039 -25.10 -16.30 32.70
CA THR A 1039 -25.87 -15.62 31.64
C THR A 1039 -25.05 -14.64 30.81
N TYR A 1040 -23.86 -14.22 31.27
CA TYR A 1040 -23.04 -13.16 30.69
C TYR A 1040 -22.80 -13.33 29.19
N TYR A 1041 -22.43 -14.55 28.76
CA TYR A 1041 -22.20 -14.87 27.35
C TYR A 1041 -23.41 -14.55 26.45
N LYS A 1042 -24.61 -14.95 26.90
CA LYS A 1042 -25.86 -14.72 26.16
C LYS A 1042 -26.26 -13.25 26.20
N GLU A 1043 -26.08 -12.60 27.34
CA GLU A 1043 -26.44 -11.19 27.55
C GLU A 1043 -25.56 -10.24 26.71
N LYS A 1044 -24.27 -10.57 26.56
CA LYS A 1044 -23.35 -9.87 25.65
C LYS A 1044 -23.68 -10.10 24.16
N ASN A 1045 -24.62 -10.99 23.85
CA ASN A 1045 -25.04 -11.34 22.49
C ASN A 1045 -23.84 -11.69 21.60
N VAL A 1046 -22.99 -12.57 22.13
CA VAL A 1046 -21.82 -13.10 21.41
C VAL A 1046 -22.35 -14.07 20.34
N ASP A 1047 -22.30 -13.63 19.09
CA ASP A 1047 -22.62 -14.42 17.89
C ASP A 1047 -21.32 -14.57 17.11
N ASP A 1048 -20.70 -15.75 17.20
CA ASP A 1048 -19.34 -15.93 16.72
C ASP A 1048 -19.29 -16.46 15.29
N THR A 1049 -18.95 -15.54 14.40
CA THR A 1049 -18.06 -15.83 13.27
C THR A 1049 -17.39 -14.56 12.72
N TYR A 1050 -17.88 -13.36 13.04
CA TYR A 1050 -17.38 -12.11 12.43
C TYR A 1050 -17.68 -10.83 13.27
N LYS A 1051 -17.19 -10.72 14.51
CA LYS A 1051 -17.10 -9.41 15.20
C LYS A 1051 -15.66 -9.07 15.60
N PRO A 1052 -15.22 -7.81 15.38
CA PRO A 1052 -13.83 -7.40 15.52
C PRO A 1052 -13.33 -7.29 16.98
N TYR A 1053 -14.23 -7.22 17.97
CA TYR A 1053 -13.85 -6.99 19.36
C TYR A 1053 -15.01 -7.32 20.31
N TYR A 1054 -14.77 -8.17 21.32
CA TYR A 1054 -15.65 -8.37 22.47
C TYR A 1054 -14.88 -7.99 23.73
N PRO A 1055 -14.96 -6.72 24.18
CA PRO A 1055 -14.30 -6.31 25.42
C PRO A 1055 -14.90 -7.03 26.62
N GLY A 1056 -14.07 -7.16 27.65
CA GLY A 1056 -14.49 -7.38 29.03
C GLY A 1056 -15.43 -6.28 29.54
N ILE A 1057 -15.39 -5.99 30.84
CA ILE A 1057 -16.02 -4.77 31.37
C ILE A 1057 -15.08 -3.58 31.15
N GLU A 1058 -13.81 -3.77 31.47
CA GLU A 1058 -12.66 -2.92 31.23
C GLU A 1058 -11.62 -3.70 30.41
N ASP A 1059 -10.46 -3.14 30.13
CA ASP A 1059 -9.41 -3.81 29.37
C ASP A 1059 -8.47 -4.67 30.23
N ASP A 1060 -8.45 -4.46 31.54
CA ASP A 1060 -7.77 -5.34 32.52
C ASP A 1060 -8.53 -6.64 32.82
N ASP A 1061 -9.70 -6.85 32.21
CA ASP A 1061 -10.50 -8.06 32.31
C ASP A 1061 -10.92 -8.64 30.97
N ASP A 1062 -11.12 -9.96 30.95
CA ASP A 1062 -11.62 -10.67 29.78
C ASP A 1062 -12.25 -12.02 30.15
N PHE A 1063 -13.09 -12.54 29.27
CA PHE A 1063 -13.88 -13.76 29.49
C PHE A 1063 -13.74 -14.80 28.39
N GLU A 1064 -13.96 -16.05 28.75
CA GLU A 1064 -14.08 -17.17 27.82
C GLU A 1064 -15.24 -18.08 28.20
N THR A 1065 -15.78 -18.85 27.25
CA THR A 1065 -16.98 -19.65 27.50
C THR A 1065 -16.93 -21.02 26.85
N VAL A 1066 -17.42 -22.03 27.58
CA VAL A 1066 -17.68 -23.36 27.05
C VAL A 1066 -19.17 -23.70 27.14
N LEU A 1067 -19.68 -24.51 26.22
CA LEU A 1067 -21.02 -25.07 26.23
C LEU A 1067 -20.95 -26.54 26.63
N VAL A 1068 -21.56 -26.90 27.75
CA VAL A 1068 -21.61 -28.29 28.21
C VAL A 1068 -22.60 -29.06 27.36
N GLU A 1069 -22.13 -30.04 26.60
CA GLU A 1069 -22.94 -31.01 25.89
C GLU A 1069 -23.12 -32.27 26.74
N ARG A 1070 -24.38 -32.67 26.94
CA ARG A 1070 -24.74 -33.96 27.53
C ARG A 1070 -25.31 -34.84 26.44
N THR A 1071 -24.85 -36.09 26.37
CA THR A 1071 -25.34 -37.07 25.38
C THR A 1071 -26.07 -38.17 26.16
N PRO A 1072 -27.39 -38.38 25.91
CA PRO A 1072 -28.12 -39.45 26.55
C PRO A 1072 -27.54 -40.84 26.25
N GLY A 1073 -27.45 -41.68 27.29
CA GLY A 1073 -26.88 -43.02 27.21
C GLY A 1073 -27.80 -44.00 26.48
N ILE A 1074 -27.23 -44.99 25.79
CA ILE A 1074 -28.03 -46.02 25.08
C ILE A 1074 -28.45 -47.11 26.08
N PRO A 1075 -29.74 -47.40 26.26
CA PRO A 1075 -30.18 -48.46 27.16
C PRO A 1075 -29.96 -49.86 26.57
N GLU A 1076 -29.86 -50.84 27.46
CA GLU A 1076 -29.75 -52.27 27.18
C GLU A 1076 -30.99 -53.01 27.69
N ILE A 1077 -31.36 -54.10 27.04
CA ILE A 1077 -32.45 -54.99 27.47
C ILE A 1077 -32.03 -56.45 27.33
N HIS A 1078 -32.31 -57.23 28.37
CA HIS A 1078 -32.06 -58.66 28.43
C HIS A 1078 -33.29 -59.42 28.89
N LYS A 1079 -33.41 -60.70 28.50
CA LYS A 1079 -34.52 -61.55 28.94
C LYS A 1079 -34.08 -62.99 29.21
N GLY A 1080 -34.66 -63.57 30.26
CA GLY A 1080 -34.45 -64.97 30.65
C GLY A 1080 -35.69 -65.61 31.25
N VAL A 1081 -35.55 -66.86 31.69
CA VAL A 1081 -36.60 -67.66 32.35
C VAL A 1081 -36.11 -68.18 33.71
N LYS A 1082 -36.86 -67.88 34.79
CA LYS A 1082 -36.50 -68.01 36.23
C LYS A 1082 -35.38 -67.06 36.66
N ASP A 1083 -34.30 -67.00 35.87
CA ASP A 1083 -33.13 -66.14 36.05
C ASP A 1083 -32.80 -65.43 34.73
N ILE A 1084 -32.19 -64.24 34.81
CA ILE A 1084 -31.90 -63.42 33.63
C ILE A 1084 -30.92 -64.09 32.66
N LEU A 1085 -29.99 -64.91 33.16
CA LEU A 1085 -29.00 -65.59 32.33
C LEU A 1085 -29.52 -66.90 31.73
N ASN A 1086 -30.67 -67.40 32.19
CA ASN A 1086 -31.19 -68.69 31.76
C ASN A 1086 -32.07 -68.56 30.51
N GLN A 1087 -31.69 -69.25 29.43
CA GLN A 1087 -32.29 -69.09 28.11
C GLN A 1087 -33.25 -70.22 27.71
N ASP A 1088 -33.36 -71.28 28.50
CA ASP A 1088 -34.25 -72.40 28.24
C ASP A 1088 -34.80 -72.97 29.54
N SER A 1089 -36.02 -73.49 29.52
CA SER A 1089 -36.58 -74.17 30.69
C SER A 1089 -37.73 -75.12 30.36
N GLY A 1090 -37.60 -76.36 30.83
CA GLY A 1090 -38.71 -77.30 30.92
C GLY A 1090 -39.64 -76.98 32.09
N TYR A 1091 -40.95 -77.02 31.84
CA TYR A 1091 -42.00 -76.87 32.85
C TYR A 1091 -42.99 -78.04 32.81
N ASN A 1092 -43.59 -78.36 33.95
CA ASN A 1092 -44.76 -79.23 33.95
C ASN A 1092 -45.96 -78.50 33.34
N GLY A 1093 -46.88 -79.26 32.75
CA GLY A 1093 -47.98 -78.69 31.96
C GLY A 1093 -48.90 -77.69 32.65
N ASP A 1094 -49.03 -77.78 33.98
CA ASP A 1094 -49.85 -76.87 34.81
C ASP A 1094 -49.01 -75.87 35.62
N GLU A 1095 -47.68 -75.85 35.43
CA GLU A 1095 -46.76 -74.98 36.15
C GLU A 1095 -46.72 -73.58 35.53
N GLU A 1096 -46.58 -72.54 36.36
CA GLU A 1096 -46.38 -71.18 35.85
C GLU A 1096 -44.93 -70.97 35.44
N HIS A 1097 -44.74 -70.45 34.24
CA HIS A 1097 -43.45 -70.05 33.70
C HIS A 1097 -43.07 -68.66 34.24
N ASP A 1098 -41.92 -68.52 34.88
CA ASP A 1098 -41.41 -67.24 35.40
C ASP A 1098 -40.50 -66.58 34.37
N TRP A 1099 -40.97 -65.50 33.72
CA TRP A 1099 -40.16 -64.71 32.79
C TRP A 1099 -39.56 -63.52 33.49
N VAL A 1100 -38.30 -63.21 33.18
CA VAL A 1100 -37.58 -62.05 33.73
C VAL A 1100 -36.98 -61.21 32.61
N ILE A 1101 -37.19 -59.90 32.67
CA ILE A 1101 -36.61 -58.90 31.77
C ILE A 1101 -35.79 -57.92 32.61
N HIS A 1102 -34.57 -57.62 32.18
CA HIS A 1102 -33.76 -56.53 32.73
C HIS A 1102 -33.63 -55.41 31.70
N ALA A 1103 -33.87 -54.17 32.09
CA ALA A 1103 -33.65 -52.99 31.26
C ALA A 1103 -32.81 -51.95 32.02
N THR A 1104 -31.75 -51.41 31.40
CA THR A 1104 -30.86 -50.45 32.07
C THR A 1104 -31.40 -49.03 32.03
N VAL A 1105 -31.28 -48.28 33.12
CA VAL A 1105 -31.56 -46.85 33.21
C VAL A 1105 -30.36 -46.09 32.63
N PRO A 1106 -30.50 -45.44 31.47
CA PRO A 1106 -29.39 -44.73 30.85
C PRO A 1106 -29.04 -43.41 31.56
N GLU A 1107 -27.83 -42.91 31.32
CA GLU A 1107 -27.47 -41.52 31.68
C GLU A 1107 -28.37 -40.52 30.93
N GLU A 1108 -28.71 -39.40 31.57
CA GLU A 1108 -29.66 -38.41 31.07
C GLU A 1108 -31.07 -38.98 30.79
N MET A 1109 -31.54 -39.96 31.57
CA MET A 1109 -32.91 -40.50 31.40
C MET A 1109 -34.00 -39.41 31.53
N ASN A 1110 -33.69 -38.28 32.16
CA ASN A 1110 -34.55 -37.11 32.20
C ASN A 1110 -34.81 -36.46 30.81
N MET A 1111 -33.92 -36.66 29.83
CA MET A 1111 -34.08 -36.16 28.46
C MET A 1111 -35.02 -37.03 27.62
N PHE A 1112 -35.23 -38.29 27.98
CA PHE A 1112 -36.08 -39.22 27.24
C PHE A 1112 -37.54 -38.76 27.25
N THR A 1113 -38.24 -38.93 26.14
CA THR A 1113 -39.69 -38.77 26.05
C THR A 1113 -40.42 -40.10 25.89
N LYS A 1114 -39.68 -41.18 25.62
CA LYS A 1114 -40.22 -42.53 25.51
C LYS A 1114 -39.26 -43.55 26.15
N TYR A 1115 -39.80 -44.42 26.99
CA TYR A 1115 -39.07 -45.56 27.56
C TYR A 1115 -40.10 -46.63 27.97
N ILE A 1116 -40.31 -47.61 27.10
CA ILE A 1116 -41.41 -48.58 27.17
C ILE A 1116 -40.88 -49.98 26.90
N VAL A 1117 -41.17 -50.94 27.77
CA VAL A 1117 -40.90 -52.36 27.51
C VAL A 1117 -42.17 -53.03 27.01
N THR A 1118 -42.07 -53.78 25.93
CA THR A 1118 -43.17 -54.54 25.34
C THR A 1118 -42.81 -56.01 25.20
N ASP A 1119 -43.80 -56.88 25.32
CA ASP A 1119 -43.63 -58.34 25.27
C ASP A 1119 -44.85 -58.98 24.63
N THR A 1120 -44.69 -59.63 23.47
CA THR A 1120 -45.81 -60.26 22.76
C THR A 1120 -45.83 -61.75 23.06
N ILE A 1121 -46.87 -62.19 23.76
CA ILE A 1121 -47.02 -63.56 24.27
C ILE A 1121 -47.45 -64.49 23.15
N ASP A 1122 -46.62 -65.50 22.85
CA ASP A 1122 -46.89 -66.56 21.86
C ASP A 1122 -48.28 -67.18 22.09
N GLU A 1123 -49.00 -67.49 21.01
CA GLU A 1123 -50.36 -68.05 21.04
C GLU A 1123 -50.49 -69.35 21.84
N ARG A 1124 -49.38 -70.08 21.97
CA ARG A 1124 -49.28 -71.34 22.71
C ARG A 1124 -49.07 -71.15 24.22
N LEU A 1125 -48.97 -69.91 24.69
CA LEU A 1125 -48.92 -69.54 26.10
C LEU A 1125 -50.22 -68.82 26.51
N VAL A 1126 -50.44 -68.68 27.81
CA VAL A 1126 -51.49 -67.84 28.39
C VAL A 1126 -50.83 -66.93 29.40
N PHE A 1127 -51.00 -65.62 29.26
CA PHE A 1127 -50.51 -64.65 30.22
C PHE A 1127 -51.31 -64.72 31.53
N SER A 1128 -50.62 -64.84 32.68
CA SER A 1128 -51.28 -65.02 33.98
C SER A 1128 -51.93 -63.75 34.55
N GLY A 1129 -51.88 -62.63 33.81
CA GLY A 1129 -52.54 -61.37 34.14
C GLY A 1129 -51.60 -60.29 34.72
N ILE A 1130 -51.99 -59.03 34.54
CA ILE A 1130 -51.19 -57.85 34.95
C ILE A 1130 -50.95 -57.78 36.46
N GLU A 1131 -51.84 -58.37 37.27
CA GLU A 1131 -51.74 -58.37 38.73
C GLU A 1131 -50.57 -59.23 39.25
N LYS A 1132 -50.02 -60.12 38.42
CA LYS A 1132 -48.85 -60.94 38.74
C LYS A 1132 -47.54 -60.37 38.21
N VAL A 1133 -47.58 -59.18 37.60
CA VAL A 1133 -46.36 -58.51 37.12
C VAL A 1133 -45.72 -57.75 38.27
N THR A 1134 -44.43 -57.98 38.48
CA THR A 1134 -43.64 -57.26 39.48
C THR A 1134 -42.53 -56.49 38.79
N VAL A 1135 -42.28 -55.26 39.26
CA VAL A 1135 -41.25 -54.38 38.70
C VAL A 1135 -40.44 -53.80 39.86
N LYS A 1136 -39.11 -53.88 39.78
CA LYS A 1136 -38.21 -53.30 40.79
C LYS A 1136 -36.99 -52.64 40.15
N ILE A 1137 -36.36 -51.72 40.87
CA ILE A 1137 -35.06 -51.14 40.52
C ILE A 1137 -34.13 -51.27 41.73
N GLY A 1138 -33.01 -52.00 41.57
CA GLY A 1138 -32.22 -52.46 42.72
C GLY A 1138 -33.10 -53.22 43.73
N ASP A 1139 -33.07 -52.80 45.00
CA ASP A 1139 -33.92 -53.36 46.07
C ASP A 1139 -35.31 -52.68 46.17
N LYS A 1140 -35.55 -51.58 45.45
CA LYS A 1140 -36.82 -50.82 45.50
C LYS A 1140 -37.87 -51.46 44.60
N GLN A 1141 -38.96 -51.94 45.19
CA GLN A 1141 -40.18 -52.30 44.46
C GLN A 1141 -40.85 -51.04 43.89
N LEU A 1142 -41.17 -51.05 42.61
CA LEU A 1142 -41.85 -49.96 41.90
C LEU A 1142 -43.37 -50.15 41.99
N VAL A 1143 -44.09 -49.04 42.10
CA VAL A 1143 -45.54 -49.02 42.31
C VAL A 1143 -46.27 -48.74 40.99
N LYS A 1144 -47.22 -49.61 40.62
CA LYS A 1144 -48.09 -49.43 39.47
C LYS A 1144 -48.85 -48.09 39.53
N ASP A 1145 -49.01 -47.45 38.37
CA ASP A 1145 -49.61 -46.13 38.16
C ASP A 1145 -48.87 -44.94 38.81
N THR A 1146 -47.80 -45.21 39.57
CA THR A 1146 -46.91 -44.19 40.15
C THR A 1146 -45.55 -44.19 39.46
N ASP A 1147 -44.86 -45.33 39.47
CA ASP A 1147 -43.52 -45.48 38.90
C ASP A 1147 -43.56 -46.07 37.46
N TYR A 1148 -44.59 -46.85 37.13
CA TYR A 1148 -44.82 -47.38 35.78
C TYR A 1148 -46.31 -47.58 35.49
N LYS A 1149 -46.70 -47.54 34.21
CA LYS A 1149 -48.03 -47.98 33.75
C LYS A 1149 -47.92 -49.34 33.05
N ILE A 1150 -48.94 -50.18 33.20
CA ILE A 1150 -48.99 -51.48 32.53
C ILE A 1150 -50.35 -51.72 31.88
N ASN A 1151 -50.33 -52.28 30.68
CA ASN A 1151 -51.50 -52.75 29.95
C ASN A 1151 -51.23 -54.09 29.25
N TYR A 1152 -52.26 -54.91 29.04
CA TYR A 1152 -52.21 -56.10 28.21
C TYR A 1152 -53.31 -56.00 27.13
N ASP A 1153 -52.91 -55.98 25.86
CA ASP A 1153 -53.84 -56.00 24.75
C ASP A 1153 -54.13 -57.46 24.37
N GLU A 1154 -55.33 -57.96 24.63
CA GLU A 1154 -55.71 -59.34 24.33
C GLU A 1154 -55.73 -59.66 22.83
N LYS A 1155 -55.95 -58.67 21.95
CA LYS A 1155 -55.99 -58.88 20.50
C LYS A 1155 -54.60 -59.06 19.93
N THR A 1156 -53.65 -58.23 20.37
CA THR A 1156 -52.25 -58.33 19.92
C THR A 1156 -51.41 -59.26 20.80
N ARG A 1157 -51.96 -59.67 21.96
CA ARG A 1157 -51.30 -60.47 23.00
C ARG A 1157 -50.05 -59.80 23.56
N THR A 1158 -50.02 -58.47 23.58
CA THR A 1158 -48.84 -57.68 23.95
C THR A 1158 -49.00 -57.09 25.35
N ILE A 1159 -48.04 -57.39 26.23
CA ILE A 1159 -47.83 -56.67 27.49
C ILE A 1159 -47.06 -55.40 27.15
N LYS A 1160 -47.52 -54.25 27.64
CA LYS A 1160 -46.85 -52.95 27.49
C LYS A 1160 -46.64 -52.32 28.86
N ILE A 1161 -45.38 -52.05 29.20
CA ILE A 1161 -44.96 -51.44 30.46
C ILE A 1161 -44.27 -50.12 30.14
N SER A 1162 -44.92 -49.01 30.47
CA SER A 1162 -44.45 -47.66 30.16
C SER A 1162 -43.87 -47.00 31.41
N PHE A 1163 -42.59 -46.62 31.36
CA PHE A 1163 -41.93 -45.81 32.37
C PHE A 1163 -41.91 -44.33 31.99
N ILE A 1164 -41.81 -44.06 30.69
CA ILE A 1164 -41.95 -42.73 30.08
C ILE A 1164 -42.79 -42.89 28.81
N GLU A 1165 -43.98 -42.28 28.76
CA GLU A 1165 -44.86 -42.25 27.59
C GLU A 1165 -45.90 -41.12 27.71
N GLY A 1166 -45.89 -40.19 26.76
CA GLY A 1166 -46.78 -39.03 26.76
C GLY A 1166 -46.60 -38.20 28.05
N ASP A 1167 -47.69 -37.94 28.78
CA ASP A 1167 -47.65 -37.20 30.04
C ASP A 1167 -47.15 -38.03 31.23
N PHE A 1168 -46.97 -39.35 31.08
CA PHE A 1168 -46.44 -40.20 32.14
C PHE A 1168 -44.91 -40.26 32.07
N VAL A 1169 -44.23 -39.70 33.06
CA VAL A 1169 -42.76 -39.46 33.00
C VAL A 1169 -42.00 -39.92 34.25
N ALA A 1170 -42.55 -40.87 35.00
CA ALA A 1170 -41.99 -41.30 36.28
C ALA A 1170 -40.55 -41.81 36.18
N GLY A 1171 -40.22 -42.51 35.08
CA GLY A 1171 -38.88 -43.04 34.81
C GLY A 1171 -37.77 -41.98 34.76
N LYS A 1172 -38.10 -40.70 34.52
CA LYS A 1172 -37.11 -39.59 34.54
C LYS A 1172 -36.46 -39.37 35.90
N SER A 1173 -37.05 -39.90 36.96
CA SER A 1173 -36.56 -39.77 38.35
C SER A 1173 -35.73 -40.97 38.82
N PHE A 1174 -35.54 -41.99 37.98
CA PHE A 1174 -34.80 -43.18 38.35
C PHE A 1174 -33.30 -42.89 38.42
N GLU A 1175 -32.61 -43.64 39.28
CA GLU A 1175 -31.17 -43.54 39.45
C GLU A 1175 -30.46 -44.06 38.18
N GLU A 1176 -29.71 -43.17 37.53
CA GLU A 1176 -28.94 -43.48 36.32
C GLU A 1176 -28.00 -44.67 36.55
N ASN A 1177 -27.79 -45.48 35.52
CA ASN A 1177 -27.05 -46.75 35.57
C ASN A 1177 -27.69 -47.85 36.44
N GLY A 1178 -28.91 -47.64 36.95
CA GLY A 1178 -29.71 -48.68 37.58
C GLY A 1178 -30.23 -49.74 36.60
N VAL A 1179 -30.72 -50.87 37.13
CA VAL A 1179 -31.37 -51.93 36.33
C VAL A 1179 -32.79 -52.12 36.81
N ILE A 1180 -33.74 -51.99 35.88
CA ILE A 1180 -35.15 -52.29 36.08
C ILE A 1180 -35.36 -53.78 35.80
N GLU A 1181 -35.77 -54.54 36.81
CA GLU A 1181 -36.19 -55.92 36.66
C GLU A 1181 -37.71 -56.01 36.59
N ILE A 1182 -38.22 -56.59 35.50
CA ILE A 1182 -39.63 -56.88 35.29
C ILE A 1182 -39.79 -58.40 35.31
N ARG A 1183 -40.69 -58.92 36.15
CA ARG A 1183 -41.08 -60.34 36.13
C ARG A 1183 -42.55 -60.51 35.85
N PHE A 1184 -42.88 -61.49 35.04
CA PHE A 1184 -44.26 -61.86 34.75
C PHE A 1184 -44.39 -63.36 34.49
N LYS A 1185 -45.62 -63.86 34.53
CA LYS A 1185 -45.89 -65.29 34.43
C LYS A 1185 -46.79 -65.67 33.27
N THR A 1186 -46.56 -66.85 32.72
CA THR A 1186 -47.43 -67.50 31.74
C THR A 1186 -47.69 -68.95 32.10
N THR A 1187 -48.68 -69.59 31.49
CA THR A 1187 -48.84 -71.06 31.48
C THR A 1187 -48.94 -71.54 30.03
N PHE A 1188 -48.88 -72.85 29.79
CA PHE A 1188 -49.21 -73.38 28.46
C PHE A 1188 -50.70 -73.20 28.12
N ALA A 1189 -50.97 -72.83 26.86
CA ALA A 1189 -52.32 -72.78 26.32
C ALA A 1189 -52.85 -74.19 26.07
N LYS A 1190 -54.16 -74.36 26.27
CA LYS A 1190 -54.87 -75.63 26.11
C LYS A 1190 -55.91 -75.53 25.00
N ASP A 1191 -56.11 -76.62 24.26
CA ASP A 1191 -57.20 -76.77 23.30
C ASP A 1191 -58.56 -76.92 24.01
N ALA A 1192 -59.64 -77.06 23.23
CA ALA A 1192 -61.00 -77.19 23.76
C ALA A 1192 -61.18 -78.46 24.63
N GLU A 1193 -60.36 -79.48 24.40
CA GLU A 1193 -60.32 -80.75 25.12
C GLU A 1193 -59.42 -80.71 26.37
N GLY A 1194 -58.72 -79.59 26.60
CA GLY A 1194 -57.84 -79.39 27.75
C GLY A 1194 -56.40 -79.91 27.55
N ASN A 1195 -56.00 -80.27 26.34
CA ASN A 1195 -54.63 -80.70 26.03
C ASN A 1195 -53.74 -79.50 25.72
N ILE A 1196 -52.46 -79.60 26.07
CA ILE A 1196 -51.48 -78.54 25.80
C ILE A 1196 -51.17 -78.44 24.32
N ILE A 1197 -51.27 -77.24 23.76
CA ILE A 1197 -51.04 -76.96 22.33
C ILE A 1197 -49.57 -77.11 21.94
N ALA A 1198 -48.63 -76.67 22.80
CA ALA A 1198 -47.18 -76.68 22.55
C ALA A 1198 -46.45 -77.98 22.94
N LEU A 1199 -47.13 -79.12 22.94
CA LEU A 1199 -46.53 -80.37 23.41
C LEU A 1199 -45.32 -80.78 22.53
N ASN A 1200 -44.17 -81.04 23.16
CA ASN A 1200 -42.87 -81.32 22.52
C ASN A 1200 -42.38 -80.21 21.58
N GLN A 1201 -42.75 -78.96 21.85
CA GLN A 1201 -42.27 -77.79 21.11
C GLN A 1201 -41.60 -76.80 22.06
N GLU A 1202 -40.57 -76.14 21.55
CA GLU A 1202 -39.99 -74.94 22.16
C GLU A 1202 -40.94 -73.76 21.89
N VAL A 1203 -41.22 -72.99 22.94
CA VAL A 1203 -42.07 -71.79 22.87
C VAL A 1203 -41.21 -70.58 23.26
N PRO A 1204 -40.62 -69.88 22.28
CA PRO A 1204 -39.75 -68.75 22.54
C PRO A 1204 -40.54 -67.51 22.96
N ASN A 1205 -39.91 -66.60 23.69
CA ASN A 1205 -40.49 -65.33 24.04
C ASN A 1205 -39.45 -64.19 24.02
N GLU A 1206 -39.73 -63.07 23.35
CA GLU A 1206 -38.82 -61.93 23.15
C GLU A 1206 -39.45 -60.65 23.71
N ALA A 1207 -38.67 -59.85 24.44
CA ALA A 1207 -39.09 -58.51 24.85
C ALA A 1207 -38.45 -57.45 23.93
N THR A 1208 -39.12 -56.32 23.77
CA THR A 1208 -38.64 -55.16 23.01
C THR A 1208 -38.71 -53.91 23.87
N LEU A 1209 -37.58 -53.21 24.02
CA LEU A 1209 -37.49 -51.88 24.59
C LEU A 1209 -37.66 -50.84 23.48
N ILE A 1210 -38.62 -49.94 23.65
CA ILE A 1210 -38.89 -48.80 22.77
C ILE A 1210 -38.47 -47.53 23.52
N TYR A 1211 -37.53 -46.78 22.97
CA TYR A 1211 -36.96 -45.57 23.60
C TYR A 1211 -36.64 -44.51 22.54
N ASP A 1212 -36.38 -43.27 22.94
CA ASP A 1212 -36.06 -42.18 22.01
C ASP A 1212 -34.70 -41.51 22.23
N ASN A 1213 -33.98 -41.90 23.29
CA ASN A 1213 -32.69 -41.35 23.68
C ASN A 1213 -32.66 -39.81 23.74
N GLY A 1214 -33.78 -39.19 24.09
CA GLY A 1214 -33.96 -37.73 24.09
C GLY A 1214 -33.96 -37.05 22.72
N SER A 1215 -33.91 -37.82 21.63
CA SER A 1215 -33.96 -37.31 20.24
C SER A 1215 -35.39 -37.06 19.75
N GLY A 1216 -36.41 -37.59 20.45
CA GLY A 1216 -37.80 -37.63 19.99
C GLY A 1216 -38.06 -38.63 18.84
N LYS A 1217 -37.03 -39.30 18.32
CA LYS A 1217 -37.15 -40.36 17.33
C LYS A 1217 -37.13 -41.72 18.02
N GLU A 1218 -38.16 -42.52 17.78
CA GLU A 1218 -38.26 -43.86 18.38
C GLU A 1218 -37.22 -44.83 17.80
N GLU A 1219 -36.56 -45.54 18.71
CA GLU A 1219 -35.67 -46.67 18.48
C GLU A 1219 -36.22 -47.90 19.21
N GLU A 1220 -35.90 -49.09 18.70
CA GLU A 1220 -36.30 -50.36 19.29
C GLU A 1220 -35.07 -51.23 19.51
N LYS A 1221 -35.02 -51.88 20.67
CA LYS A 1221 -34.00 -52.87 21.01
C LYS A 1221 -34.67 -54.15 21.50
N LYS A 1222 -34.24 -55.27 20.96
CA LYS A 1222 -34.80 -56.59 21.28
C LYS A 1222 -33.89 -57.33 22.26
N SER A 1223 -34.51 -58.02 23.21
CA SER A 1223 -33.81 -58.90 24.13
C SER A 1223 -33.38 -60.21 23.44
N GLU A 1224 -32.69 -61.07 24.19
CA GLU A 1224 -32.60 -62.48 23.85
C GLU A 1224 -34.00 -63.14 23.78
N LYS A 1225 -34.06 -64.34 23.18
CA LYS A 1225 -35.28 -65.12 22.97
C LYS A 1225 -35.26 -66.41 23.81
N PRO A 1226 -35.38 -66.33 25.14
CA PRO A 1226 -35.50 -67.52 25.95
C PRO A 1226 -36.75 -68.32 25.58
N GLU A 1227 -36.73 -69.63 25.83
CA GLU A 1227 -37.84 -70.51 25.51
C GLU A 1227 -38.32 -71.34 26.71
N VAL A 1228 -39.55 -71.81 26.60
CA VAL A 1228 -40.09 -72.84 27.49
C VAL A 1228 -40.65 -74.00 26.69
N HIS A 1229 -40.50 -75.20 27.22
CA HIS A 1229 -41.01 -76.41 26.59
C HIS A 1229 -41.62 -77.37 27.63
N THR A 1230 -42.49 -78.25 27.14
CA THR A 1230 -43.04 -79.36 27.92
C THR A 1230 -43.13 -80.61 27.05
N GLY A 1231 -42.98 -81.77 27.67
CA GLY A 1231 -43.07 -83.06 27.00
C GLY A 1231 -44.32 -83.85 27.36
N ALA A 1232 -44.58 -84.93 26.62
CA ALA A 1232 -45.51 -85.98 27.03
C ALA A 1232 -44.87 -87.36 26.92
N VAL A 1233 -45.36 -88.26 27.77
CA VAL A 1233 -45.07 -89.69 27.71
C VAL A 1233 -46.39 -90.43 27.46
N ALA A 1234 -46.46 -91.14 26.33
CA ALA A 1234 -47.58 -92.03 26.02
C ALA A 1234 -47.16 -93.48 26.26
N VAL A 1235 -47.98 -94.23 27.00
CA VAL A 1235 -47.74 -95.67 27.26
C VAL A 1235 -48.69 -96.49 26.40
N TYR A 1236 -48.15 -97.17 25.39
CA TYR A 1236 -48.92 -98.12 24.59
C TYR A 1236 -48.95 -99.49 25.30
N LYS A 1237 -50.06 -99.80 25.98
CA LYS A 1237 -50.23 -101.09 26.65
C LYS A 1237 -50.93 -102.08 25.71
N TYR A 1238 -50.26 -103.17 25.42
CA TYR A 1238 -50.80 -104.24 24.58
C TYR A 1238 -50.70 -105.60 25.27
N ASN A 1239 -51.45 -106.57 24.75
CA ASN A 1239 -51.34 -107.98 25.11
C ASN A 1239 -50.13 -108.60 24.37
N GLU A 1240 -49.19 -109.19 25.11
CA GLU A 1240 -47.88 -109.57 24.56
C GLU A 1240 -47.95 -110.59 23.42
N GLU A 1241 -48.93 -111.49 23.44
CA GLU A 1241 -49.09 -112.54 22.44
C GLU A 1241 -49.83 -112.03 21.19
N THR A 1242 -50.91 -111.28 21.37
CA THR A 1242 -51.80 -110.87 20.27
C THR A 1242 -51.45 -109.50 19.67
N LYS A 1243 -50.63 -108.71 20.37
CA LYS A 1243 -50.27 -107.32 20.04
C LYS A 1243 -51.47 -106.34 19.96
N VAL A 1244 -52.65 -106.75 20.42
CA VAL A 1244 -53.86 -105.90 20.50
C VAL A 1244 -53.78 -104.97 21.72
N ALA A 1245 -54.26 -103.73 21.56
CA ALA A 1245 -54.31 -102.72 22.61
C ALA A 1245 -55.20 -103.16 23.79
N LEU A 1246 -54.76 -102.86 25.02
CA LEU A 1246 -55.49 -103.16 26.26
C LEU A 1246 -56.03 -101.88 26.88
N GLU A 1247 -57.35 -101.81 27.00
CA GLU A 1247 -58.07 -100.69 27.63
C GLU A 1247 -58.16 -100.88 29.17
N GLY A 1248 -58.15 -99.78 29.92
CA GLY A 1248 -58.39 -99.76 31.38
C GLY A 1248 -57.16 -99.93 32.28
N ALA A 1249 -55.96 -100.11 31.73
CA ALA A 1249 -54.72 -100.14 32.50
C ALA A 1249 -54.40 -98.75 33.09
N LYS A 1250 -54.12 -98.70 34.40
CA LYS A 1250 -53.81 -97.45 35.12
C LYS A 1250 -52.32 -97.39 35.45
N PHE A 1251 -51.69 -96.25 35.19
CA PHE A 1251 -50.27 -96.03 35.43
C PHE A 1251 -50.08 -94.83 36.34
N LYS A 1252 -49.11 -94.93 37.27
CA LYS A 1252 -48.58 -93.77 37.98
C LYS A 1252 -47.28 -93.36 37.32
N ILE A 1253 -47.02 -92.06 37.23
CA ILE A 1253 -45.81 -91.52 36.62
C ILE A 1253 -45.00 -90.83 37.72
N ALA A 1254 -43.71 -91.14 37.81
CA ALA A 1254 -42.75 -90.45 38.69
C ALA A 1254 -41.62 -89.88 37.85
N THR A 1255 -41.02 -88.78 38.30
CA THR A 1255 -39.91 -88.10 37.61
C THR A 1255 -38.58 -88.86 37.67
N SER A 1256 -38.47 -89.84 38.57
CA SER A 1256 -37.32 -90.73 38.66
C SER A 1256 -37.74 -92.07 39.26
N ARG A 1257 -36.88 -93.09 39.08
CA ARG A 1257 -37.04 -94.39 39.74
C ARG A 1257 -37.07 -94.23 41.27
N GLU A 1258 -36.20 -93.40 41.82
CA GLU A 1258 -36.13 -93.13 43.26
C GLU A 1258 -37.43 -92.52 43.79
N ASN A 1259 -38.03 -91.58 43.07
CA ASN A 1259 -39.32 -91.00 43.43
C ASN A 1259 -40.45 -92.03 43.37
N ALA A 1260 -40.46 -92.90 42.34
CA ALA A 1260 -41.41 -94.00 42.25
C ALA A 1260 -41.31 -94.96 43.44
N GLU A 1261 -40.08 -95.32 43.83
CA GLU A 1261 -39.80 -96.21 44.97
C GLU A 1261 -40.18 -95.55 46.31
N LYS A 1262 -40.07 -94.22 46.42
CA LYS A 1262 -40.53 -93.43 47.58
C LYS A 1262 -42.03 -93.11 47.57
N GLY A 1263 -42.77 -93.56 46.56
CA GLY A 1263 -44.20 -93.29 46.43
C GLY A 1263 -44.54 -91.85 46.01
N ILE A 1264 -43.58 -91.10 45.49
CA ILE A 1264 -43.70 -89.73 45.02
C ILE A 1264 -43.98 -89.77 43.52
N PHE A 1265 -45.23 -89.51 43.13
CA PHE A 1265 -45.70 -89.55 41.75
C PHE A 1265 -46.15 -88.16 41.30
N VAL A 1266 -45.81 -87.79 40.06
CA VAL A 1266 -46.30 -86.56 39.40
C VAL A 1266 -47.68 -86.73 38.77
N LYS A 1267 -48.13 -87.99 38.57
CA LYS A 1267 -49.50 -88.32 38.16
C LYS A 1267 -49.92 -89.65 38.77
N ASP A 1268 -51.11 -89.73 39.33
CA ASP A 1268 -51.60 -90.94 40.00
C ASP A 1268 -52.58 -91.74 39.13
N ALA A 1269 -53.15 -92.82 39.68
CA ALA A 1269 -54.01 -93.75 38.94
C ALA A 1269 -55.40 -93.17 38.60
N ASN A 1270 -55.71 -91.97 39.06
CA ASN A 1270 -56.97 -91.27 38.87
C ASN A 1270 -56.82 -89.99 38.03
N GLY A 1271 -55.60 -89.59 37.69
CA GLY A 1271 -55.30 -88.36 36.96
C GLY A 1271 -54.17 -87.60 37.61
#